data_AF-A0A8H4WR54-F1
#
_entry.id   AF-A0A8H4WR54-F1
#
_cell.length_a   1.000
_cell.length_b   1.000
_cell.length_c   1.000
_cell.angle_alpha   90.00
_cell.angle_beta   90.00
_cell.angle_gamma   90.00
#
_symmetry.space_group_name_H-M   'P 1'
#
loop_
_entity.id
_entity.type
_entity.pdbx_description
1 polymer ?
#
loop_
_entity_poly.entity_id
_entity_poly.type
_entity_poly.pdbx_seq_one_letter_code
_entity_poly.pdbx_strand_id
1 'polypeptide(L)'
;MSSSGSSFTSSSLGRPPTYGRTYVSPVDSTWTPTSGISTISAPTTEGSGTGASVLDLGPPGFQATIILFQDTPDERVIYLGPWEVVGSEQRRVLWQGSYQNELLEHFLPSDTPSDIYPHTLHSRHRPYYDPSDMERYLTFQEPHRIRYTTDEGVCIHDQYVTIRYEFTTVESSIQFQGDLRRKDLVDFYDVDVVWTNVHGRTDGFGKVKGIGAIQRLKLWRDRYTTFHSLGVCANKTDGQYREYDIHSFDGELRWRDDRAKQLRLNASGRRHTSGDDQHSHRRFSLPHRMRSRTRTNDSSEPRSLQQPTLDIRYLAIQFTERQDFAGTFSRFTGVRIAEPHARIGARTLGCGRSYALKGQIRIRCHISILDQLHHQDEPHACAAVRVQVGFPSPSIAHCCHCSLPLIHTQYQIIDPFNVAPSVMKVILAINAGSSSVKISVYTAAKNAEPHQIAEASIGGLTAPPATLEYTRRGEKVVKAKEVAESVKNQEDAFDLLLKTFIDDNELEEISSKEDIAIASHRIVHGGDYDRSQVITQDAYHHLEELSDLAPLHNGVALSIVDTCISALPKTINVACFDSQFHTTIPPHIYTYPIDPKIAKSNRLRKYGFHGISYAFITRAVAQYLEKDVNSLNMIALHLGSGASACAIKGGKSWDTSMGLTPLAGLPGATRSGSVDPSLVFHYASDVGKLSPASTKHLHISRAEEILNKESGWKSMTGTTNFGVVAESDEPTHRLAFDIFVDRIAGFVGSYFVTLEGRVDALIFAGGIGEHSAKLRSAVVERVACLGFALDHASNQEPIKDVVQELGKRDARQRVLVCQTDEQLEMARLCAEKEDLWE
;
A
#
# COMPACT_ATOMS: atom_id res chain seq x y z
N MET A 1 5.14 68.18 -36.22
CA MET A 1 6.13 68.33 -37.30
C MET A 1 7.19 67.26 -37.06
N SER A 2 7.21 66.14 -37.79
CA SER A 2 7.84 65.97 -39.13
C SER A 2 9.34 66.26 -39.07
N SER A 3 10.29 65.43 -39.52
CA SER A 3 10.32 64.21 -40.36
C SER A 3 11.83 63.87 -40.59
N SER A 4 12.35 62.73 -41.04
CA SER A 4 11.83 61.40 -41.45
C SER A 4 13.00 60.46 -41.82
N GLY A 5 12.87 59.14 -41.56
CA GLY A 5 13.61 58.07 -42.25
C GLY A 5 15.04 57.76 -41.73
N SER A 6 15.59 56.57 -41.94
CA SER A 6 15.12 55.43 -42.78
C SER A 6 15.00 54.09 -42.02
N SER A 7 14.24 53.16 -42.62
CA SER A 7 13.96 51.79 -42.13
C SER A 7 15.10 50.80 -42.44
N PHE A 8 15.16 49.60 -41.84
CA PHE A 8 14.33 48.46 -42.27
C PHE A 8 13.60 47.69 -41.14
N THR A 9 12.28 47.70 -41.27
CA THR A 9 11.27 46.70 -40.84
C THR A 9 11.55 45.30 -41.44
N SER A 10 10.94 44.15 -41.10
CA SER A 10 9.69 43.76 -40.39
C SER A 10 9.76 42.23 -40.08
N SER A 11 8.83 41.49 -39.45
CA SER A 11 7.76 41.66 -38.43
C SER A 11 6.89 40.35 -38.41
N SER A 12 6.04 39.99 -37.43
CA SER A 12 6.01 40.14 -35.96
C SER A 12 4.72 39.49 -35.35
N LEU A 13 4.72 39.16 -34.05
CA LEU A 13 3.51 39.10 -33.14
C LEU A 13 2.39 38.06 -33.46
N GLY A 14 1.43 37.73 -32.57
CA GLY A 14 1.17 38.08 -31.16
C GLY A 14 -0.08 37.34 -30.57
N ARG A 15 -0.20 37.24 -29.24
CA ARG A 15 -1.33 36.64 -28.43
C ARG A 15 -2.38 37.71 -28.00
N PRO A 16 -3.52 37.42 -27.30
CA PRO A 16 -4.31 36.20 -26.99
C PRO A 16 -5.80 36.37 -27.51
N PRO A 17 -6.98 36.32 -26.79
CA PRO A 17 -7.48 35.58 -25.59
C PRO A 17 -8.95 35.01 -25.59
N THR A 18 -9.16 33.87 -24.89
CA THR A 18 -10.33 33.48 -24.01
C THR A 18 -11.79 33.18 -24.48
N TYR A 19 -12.40 32.23 -23.73
CA TYR A 19 -13.84 31.90 -23.46
C TYR A 19 -14.71 31.09 -24.45
N GLY A 20 -15.32 29.98 -23.96
CA GLY A 20 -16.47 29.28 -24.59
C GLY A 20 -16.72 27.82 -24.16
N ARG A 21 -17.96 27.47 -23.72
CA ARG A 21 -18.52 26.12 -23.43
C ARG A 21 -19.45 25.68 -24.60
N THR A 22 -20.03 24.47 -24.81
CA THR A 22 -20.19 23.18 -24.08
C THR A 22 -20.68 22.04 -25.03
N TYR A 23 -20.50 20.75 -24.66
CA TYR A 23 -21.28 19.56 -25.13
C TYR A 23 -21.19 19.23 -26.66
N VAL A 24 -21.58 18.07 -27.23
CA VAL A 24 -22.21 16.80 -26.76
C VAL A 24 -21.43 15.61 -27.41
N SER A 25 -21.54 14.37 -26.88
CA SER A 25 -21.32 13.15 -27.69
C SER A 25 -22.55 12.84 -28.55
N PRO A 26 -22.37 12.23 -29.73
CA PRO A 26 -23.04 10.95 -29.92
C PRO A 26 -22.15 9.87 -30.56
N VAL A 27 -22.63 8.64 -30.43
CA VAL A 27 -22.28 7.47 -31.25
C VAL A 27 -22.77 7.73 -32.68
N ASP A 28 -21.95 7.50 -33.71
CA ASP A 28 -22.27 6.46 -34.70
C ASP A 28 -21.14 6.13 -35.69
N SER A 29 -21.27 4.96 -36.32
CA SER A 29 -20.33 4.41 -37.30
C SER A 29 -20.48 5.01 -38.70
N THR A 30 -19.35 5.34 -39.36
CA THR A 30 -19.12 5.02 -40.79
C THR A 30 -17.62 5.13 -41.09
N TRP A 31 -17.05 4.15 -41.80
CA TRP A 31 -15.66 4.16 -42.25
C TRP A 31 -15.63 4.16 -43.78
N THR A 32 -14.85 5.06 -44.39
CA THR A 32 -14.38 4.93 -45.78
C THR A 32 -13.17 5.83 -46.01
N PRO A 33 -12.02 5.29 -46.48
CA PRO A 33 -10.82 6.07 -46.74
C PRO A 33 -10.69 6.50 -48.21
N THR A 34 -9.86 7.50 -48.52
CA THR A 34 -9.28 7.64 -49.87
C THR A 34 -7.96 8.42 -49.88
N SER A 35 -6.91 7.78 -50.43
CA SER A 35 -5.72 8.35 -51.10
C SER A 35 -4.93 9.51 -50.46
N GLY A 36 -3.63 9.30 -50.21
CA GLY A 36 -2.69 10.40 -49.87
C GLY A 36 -1.24 9.98 -49.55
N ILE A 37 -0.57 9.22 -50.43
CA ILE A 37 0.86 8.85 -50.25
C ILE A 37 1.76 9.58 -51.26
N SER A 38 2.89 10.10 -50.79
CA SER A 38 4.08 10.48 -51.58
C SER A 38 5.30 10.43 -50.64
N THR A 39 6.00 9.29 -50.57
CA THR A 39 7.29 9.00 -51.26
C THR A 39 8.51 9.79 -50.76
N ILE A 40 9.53 9.06 -50.29
CA ILE A 40 10.97 9.39 -50.36
C ILE A 40 11.77 8.07 -50.44
N SER A 41 12.91 8.08 -51.13
CA SER A 41 13.63 6.87 -51.58
C SER A 41 14.81 6.47 -50.69
N ALA A 42 15.21 5.19 -50.76
CA ALA A 42 16.41 4.65 -50.11
C ALA A 42 17.59 4.46 -51.11
N PRO A 43 18.86 4.52 -50.64
CA PRO A 43 20.04 4.00 -51.35
C PRO A 43 20.56 2.68 -50.73
N THR A 44 21.35 1.92 -51.51
CA THR A 44 21.84 0.56 -51.16
C THR A 44 23.36 0.43 -51.30
N THR A 45 24.04 -0.27 -50.36
CA THR A 45 25.09 -1.27 -50.67
C THR A 45 25.54 -2.12 -49.47
N GLU A 46 25.55 -3.45 -49.69
CA GLU A 46 26.47 -4.54 -49.26
C GLU A 46 27.48 -4.37 -48.09
N GLY A 47 27.70 -5.44 -47.29
CA GLY A 47 28.93 -5.51 -46.46
C GLY A 47 29.10 -6.51 -45.29
N SER A 48 28.53 -7.72 -45.31
CA SER A 48 28.90 -8.89 -44.45
C SER A 48 29.33 -8.70 -42.97
N GLY A 49 28.53 -9.19 -42.01
CA GLY A 49 29.02 -9.42 -40.63
C GLY A 49 27.90 -9.74 -39.63
N THR A 50 28.11 -10.72 -38.75
CA THR A 50 27.12 -11.14 -37.75
C THR A 50 26.81 -10.02 -36.74
N GLY A 51 25.61 -9.44 -36.82
CA GLY A 51 25.08 -8.45 -35.89
C GLY A 51 23.60 -8.71 -35.63
N ALA A 52 23.07 -8.19 -34.52
CA ALA A 52 21.65 -8.38 -34.17
C ALA A 52 20.72 -7.79 -35.24
N SER A 53 19.66 -8.52 -35.58
CA SER A 53 18.59 -8.02 -36.45
C SER A 53 17.99 -6.74 -35.86
N VAL A 54 17.90 -5.70 -36.68
CA VAL A 54 17.08 -4.52 -36.38
C VAL A 54 15.66 -5.00 -36.04
N LEU A 55 15.06 -4.44 -35.00
CA LEU A 55 13.66 -4.68 -34.67
C LEU A 55 12.79 -4.25 -35.86
N ASP A 56 12.25 -5.21 -36.60
CA ASP A 56 11.21 -4.95 -37.58
C ASP A 56 9.94 -4.60 -36.81
N LEU A 57 9.65 -3.31 -36.71
CA LEU A 57 8.50 -2.76 -35.99
C LEU A 57 7.21 -2.81 -36.82
N GLY A 58 7.22 -3.50 -37.97
CA GLY A 58 6.04 -3.76 -38.79
C GLY A 58 5.44 -2.54 -39.49
N PRO A 59 4.45 -2.75 -40.38
CA PRO A 59 3.73 -1.69 -41.06
C PRO A 59 2.71 -1.01 -40.12
N PRO A 60 2.53 0.33 -40.17
CA PRO A 60 1.64 1.05 -39.26
C PRO A 60 0.19 0.52 -39.30
N GLY A 61 -0.32 0.11 -38.13
CA GLY A 61 -1.69 -0.40 -37.96
C GLY A 61 -1.79 -1.93 -37.74
N PHE A 62 -0.69 -2.67 -37.82
CA PHE A 62 -0.66 -4.08 -37.43
C PHE A 62 -0.93 -4.29 -35.92
N GLN A 63 -1.56 -5.42 -35.61
CA GLN A 63 -2.00 -5.82 -34.27
C GLN A 63 -1.40 -7.16 -33.82
N ALA A 64 -1.02 -8.02 -34.77
CA ALA A 64 -0.32 -9.28 -34.52
C ALA A 64 0.53 -9.72 -35.73
N THR A 65 1.33 -10.77 -35.55
CA THR A 65 2.00 -11.51 -36.62
C THR A 65 1.68 -13.02 -36.54
N ILE A 66 1.84 -13.74 -37.65
CA ILE A 66 1.86 -15.21 -37.71
C ILE A 66 2.93 -15.68 -38.70
N ILE A 67 3.58 -16.81 -38.42
CA ILE A 67 4.54 -17.44 -39.34
C ILE A 67 3.82 -18.53 -40.15
N LEU A 68 3.87 -18.43 -41.48
CA LEU A 68 3.41 -19.48 -42.40
C LEU A 68 4.60 -20.17 -43.05
N PHE A 69 4.40 -21.42 -43.48
CA PHE A 69 5.43 -22.27 -44.10
C PHE A 69 6.70 -22.45 -43.23
N GLN A 70 6.53 -22.47 -41.91
CA GLN A 70 7.62 -22.62 -40.93
C GLN A 70 8.50 -23.85 -41.22
N ASP A 71 9.81 -23.72 -41.02
CA ASP A 71 10.83 -24.76 -41.28
C ASP A 71 10.94 -25.18 -42.77
N THR A 72 10.53 -24.32 -43.70
CA THR A 72 10.67 -24.54 -45.16
C THR A 72 11.39 -23.36 -45.85
N PRO A 73 11.87 -23.53 -47.11
CA PRO A 73 12.45 -22.43 -47.89
C PRO A 73 11.49 -21.27 -48.19
N ASP A 74 10.19 -21.46 -47.98
CA ASP A 74 9.12 -20.50 -48.25
C ASP A 74 8.57 -19.83 -46.96
N GLU A 75 9.25 -19.99 -45.82
CA GLU A 75 8.86 -19.41 -44.53
C GLU A 75 8.64 -17.89 -44.61
N ARG A 76 7.46 -17.42 -44.17
CA ARG A 76 7.03 -16.02 -44.25
C ARG A 76 6.34 -15.58 -42.96
N VAL A 77 6.77 -14.45 -42.42
CA VAL A 77 6.04 -13.71 -41.39
C VAL A 77 4.95 -12.89 -42.08
N ILE A 78 3.71 -13.07 -41.67
CA ILE A 78 2.55 -12.30 -42.14
C ILE A 78 2.18 -11.29 -41.05
N TYR A 79 2.12 -10.01 -41.42
CA TYR A 79 1.66 -8.93 -40.56
C TYR A 79 0.14 -8.80 -40.64
N LEU A 80 -0.52 -8.83 -39.48
CA LEU A 80 -1.98 -8.87 -39.36
C LEU A 80 -2.49 -7.57 -38.75
N GLY A 81 -3.39 -6.89 -39.46
CA GLY A 81 -4.13 -5.71 -39.00
C GLY A 81 -5.39 -6.10 -38.21
N PRO A 82 -6.50 -5.35 -38.38
CA PRO A 82 -7.78 -5.66 -37.74
C PRO A 82 -8.31 -7.07 -38.04
N TRP A 83 -9.06 -7.62 -37.08
CA TRP A 83 -9.78 -8.89 -37.21
C TRP A 83 -11.30 -8.73 -37.14
N GLU A 84 -12.03 -9.64 -37.77
CA GLU A 84 -13.46 -9.87 -37.57
C GLU A 84 -13.74 -11.36 -37.35
N VAL A 85 -14.57 -11.72 -36.37
CA VAL A 85 -14.94 -13.13 -36.11
C VAL A 85 -16.32 -13.44 -36.67
N VAL A 86 -16.36 -14.00 -37.89
CA VAL A 86 -17.57 -14.18 -38.69
C VAL A 86 -18.04 -15.64 -38.73
N GLY A 87 -19.28 -15.84 -39.19
CA GLY A 87 -19.92 -17.15 -39.29
C GLY A 87 -20.75 -17.53 -38.06
N SER A 88 -21.70 -18.43 -38.29
CA SER A 88 -22.53 -19.08 -37.25
C SER A 88 -22.45 -20.60 -37.35
N GLU A 89 -22.28 -21.10 -38.58
CA GLU A 89 -21.77 -22.42 -38.93
C GLU A 89 -20.42 -22.20 -39.64
N GLN A 90 -19.40 -23.00 -39.32
CA GLN A 90 -17.99 -22.78 -39.68
C GLN A 90 -17.46 -21.37 -39.33
N ARG A 91 -17.44 -21.05 -38.04
CA ARG A 91 -16.83 -19.82 -37.51
C ARG A 91 -15.37 -19.68 -37.96
N ARG A 92 -15.02 -18.47 -38.38
CA ARG A 92 -13.66 -18.11 -38.80
C ARG A 92 -13.30 -16.71 -38.33
N VAL A 93 -12.02 -16.48 -38.07
CA VAL A 93 -11.47 -15.11 -38.02
C VAL A 93 -11.09 -14.71 -39.43
N LEU A 94 -11.50 -13.53 -39.86
CA LEU A 94 -10.92 -12.82 -40.99
C LEU A 94 -9.93 -11.82 -40.43
N TRP A 95 -8.65 -11.98 -40.75
CA TRP A 95 -7.61 -11.00 -40.48
C TRP A 95 -7.29 -10.23 -41.77
N GLN A 96 -7.34 -8.90 -41.71
CA GLN A 96 -6.83 -8.06 -42.78
C GLN A 96 -5.30 -8.11 -42.77
N GLY A 97 -4.67 -8.40 -43.92
CA GLY A 97 -3.21 -8.36 -44.03
C GLY A 97 -2.66 -6.93 -44.11
N SER A 98 -1.33 -6.82 -44.12
CA SER A 98 -0.60 -5.54 -44.18
C SER A 98 -0.75 -4.79 -45.51
N TYR A 99 -0.81 -5.51 -46.63
CA TYR A 99 -0.97 -4.93 -47.96
C TYR A 99 -2.46 -4.93 -48.36
N GLN A 100 -2.84 -4.00 -49.24
CA GLN A 100 -4.26 -3.84 -49.61
C GLN A 100 -4.77 -5.09 -50.33
N ASN A 101 -5.91 -5.60 -49.86
CA ASN A 101 -6.57 -6.85 -50.29
C ASN A 101 -5.95 -8.17 -49.79
N GLU A 102 -4.88 -8.17 -49.00
CA GLU A 102 -4.43 -9.38 -48.31
C GLU A 102 -5.47 -9.85 -47.27
N LEU A 103 -5.72 -11.16 -47.23
CA LEU A 103 -6.68 -11.78 -46.32
C LEU A 103 -6.14 -13.09 -45.75
N LEU A 104 -6.16 -13.22 -44.42
CA LEU A 104 -5.92 -14.48 -43.72
C LEU A 104 -7.21 -14.96 -43.06
N GLU A 105 -7.73 -16.11 -43.50
CA GLU A 105 -8.87 -16.78 -42.88
C GLU A 105 -8.38 -17.85 -41.90
N HIS A 106 -8.74 -17.72 -40.63
CA HIS A 106 -8.47 -18.70 -39.60
C HIS A 106 -9.76 -19.43 -39.22
N PHE A 107 -9.93 -20.66 -39.71
CA PHE A 107 -11.10 -21.48 -39.42
C PHE A 107 -10.98 -22.08 -38.02
N LEU A 108 -12.06 -21.97 -37.23
CA LEU A 108 -12.09 -22.37 -35.82
C LEU A 108 -12.68 -23.80 -35.69
N PRO A 109 -12.22 -24.61 -34.73
CA PRO A 109 -12.57 -26.03 -34.62
C PRO A 109 -13.96 -26.30 -34.03
N SER A 110 -14.63 -25.28 -33.48
CA SER A 110 -16.00 -25.37 -32.98
C SER A 110 -16.77 -24.08 -33.25
N ASP A 111 -18.04 -24.23 -33.59
CA ASP A 111 -18.98 -23.12 -33.76
C ASP A 111 -19.47 -22.57 -32.42
N THR A 112 -19.33 -23.32 -31.32
CA THR A 112 -19.65 -22.82 -29.97
C THR A 112 -18.51 -21.91 -29.47
N PRO A 113 -18.77 -20.63 -29.10
CA PRO A 113 -17.72 -19.73 -28.62
C PRO A 113 -17.05 -20.17 -27.31
N SER A 114 -17.73 -20.94 -26.46
CA SER A 114 -17.14 -21.49 -25.24
C SER A 114 -16.04 -22.52 -25.49
N ASP A 115 -16.04 -23.17 -26.66
CA ASP A 115 -15.23 -24.37 -26.87
C ASP A 115 -13.87 -24.03 -27.50
N ILE A 116 -13.53 -22.73 -27.54
CA ILE A 116 -12.35 -22.18 -28.21
C ILE A 116 -11.37 -21.67 -27.15
N TYR A 117 -10.23 -22.35 -27.05
CA TYR A 117 -9.26 -22.15 -25.98
C TYR A 117 -7.85 -21.78 -26.48
N PRO A 118 -7.65 -20.58 -27.05
CA PRO A 118 -6.31 -20.04 -27.22
C PRO A 118 -5.67 -19.85 -25.84
N HIS A 119 -4.42 -20.28 -25.70
CA HIS A 119 -3.66 -20.22 -24.47
C HIS A 119 -2.35 -19.48 -24.68
N THR A 120 -1.89 -18.81 -23.63
CA THR A 120 -0.68 -17.99 -23.64
C THR A 120 0.54 -18.79 -23.20
N LEU A 121 1.70 -18.54 -23.82
CA LEU A 121 2.90 -19.36 -23.62
C LEU A 121 3.58 -19.11 -22.27
N HIS A 122 3.12 -19.81 -21.22
CA HIS A 122 3.71 -19.68 -19.90
C HIS A 122 5.14 -20.22 -19.85
N SER A 123 6.10 -19.34 -19.61
CA SER A 123 7.51 -19.73 -19.52
C SER A 123 7.77 -20.54 -18.24
N ARG A 124 8.59 -21.60 -18.40
CA ARG A 124 9.33 -22.26 -17.31
C ARG A 124 10.85 -22.25 -17.58
N HIS A 125 11.26 -21.59 -18.67
CA HIS A 125 12.56 -21.78 -19.32
C HIS A 125 13.17 -20.51 -19.97
N ARG A 126 12.63 -19.30 -19.75
CA ARG A 126 13.29 -18.03 -20.10
C ARG A 126 13.00 -16.94 -19.06
N PRO A 127 13.97 -16.06 -18.74
CA PRO A 127 13.76 -14.91 -17.88
C PRO A 127 13.18 -13.73 -18.70
N TYR A 128 11.91 -13.44 -18.50
CA TYR A 128 11.31 -12.14 -18.85
C TYR A 128 11.09 -11.35 -17.56
N TYR A 129 11.22 -10.02 -17.62
CA TYR A 129 11.16 -9.16 -16.44
C TYR A 129 9.71 -8.85 -15.97
N ASP A 130 8.72 -9.08 -16.83
CA ASP A 130 7.30 -8.90 -16.53
C ASP A 130 6.52 -10.15 -17.00
N PRO A 131 5.74 -10.83 -16.12
CA PRO A 131 4.91 -11.96 -16.51
C PRO A 131 3.77 -11.59 -17.47
N SER A 132 3.29 -10.35 -17.47
CA SER A 132 2.17 -9.90 -18.31
C SER A 132 2.54 -9.82 -19.79
N ASP A 133 3.81 -9.58 -20.14
CA ASP A 133 4.29 -9.60 -21.53
C ASP A 133 4.11 -10.98 -22.21
N MET A 134 4.02 -12.07 -21.43
CA MET A 134 3.71 -13.39 -21.98
C MET A 134 2.29 -13.49 -22.57
N GLU A 135 1.38 -12.59 -22.19
CA GLU A 135 0.03 -12.54 -22.78
C GLU A 135 0.03 -12.11 -24.25
N ARG A 136 1.11 -11.48 -24.75
CA ARG A 136 1.28 -11.17 -26.18
C ARG A 136 1.41 -12.43 -27.05
N TYR A 137 1.80 -13.57 -26.48
CA TYR A 137 2.14 -14.79 -27.23
C TYR A 137 1.03 -15.84 -27.12
N LEU A 138 0.28 -16.05 -28.19
CA LEU A 138 -0.96 -16.82 -28.20
C LEU A 138 -0.90 -18.03 -29.13
N THR A 139 -1.28 -19.20 -28.63
CA THR A 139 -1.24 -20.48 -29.37
C THR A 139 -2.49 -21.32 -29.12
N PHE A 140 -2.76 -22.30 -29.99
CA PHE A 140 -3.86 -23.26 -29.85
C PHE A 140 -3.29 -24.67 -29.61
N GLN A 141 -4.11 -25.60 -29.10
CA GLN A 141 -3.65 -26.96 -28.73
C GLN A 141 -3.56 -27.90 -29.94
N GLU A 142 -4.44 -27.69 -30.92
CA GLU A 142 -4.52 -28.48 -32.16
C GLU A 142 -4.14 -27.58 -33.35
N PRO A 143 -3.64 -28.13 -34.46
CA PRO A 143 -3.48 -27.38 -35.70
C PRO A 143 -4.84 -26.92 -36.22
N HIS A 144 -4.98 -25.65 -36.59
CA HIS A 144 -6.19 -25.11 -37.21
C HIS A 144 -5.95 -24.85 -38.68
N ARG A 145 -7.02 -24.89 -39.48
CA ARG A 145 -6.94 -24.56 -40.91
C ARG A 145 -6.77 -23.05 -41.09
N ILE A 146 -5.68 -22.65 -41.74
CA ILE A 146 -5.44 -21.30 -42.23
C ILE A 146 -5.57 -21.29 -43.76
N ARG A 147 -6.33 -20.33 -44.30
CA ARG A 147 -6.18 -19.88 -45.68
C ARG A 147 -5.46 -18.53 -45.71
N TYR A 148 -4.50 -18.37 -46.62
CA TYR A 148 -3.88 -17.09 -46.93
C TYR A 148 -4.04 -16.73 -48.41
N THR A 149 -4.57 -15.54 -48.65
CA THR A 149 -4.77 -14.94 -49.96
C THR A 149 -3.98 -13.65 -50.06
N THR A 150 -3.15 -13.54 -51.10
CA THR A 150 -2.32 -12.36 -51.37
C THR A 150 -3.15 -11.17 -51.85
N ASP A 151 -2.51 -10.00 -51.92
CA ASP A 151 -3.02 -8.78 -52.56
C ASP A 151 -3.49 -8.99 -54.02
N GLU A 152 -2.81 -9.86 -54.77
CA GLU A 152 -3.22 -10.32 -56.11
C GLU A 152 -4.49 -11.20 -56.11
N GLY A 153 -5.05 -11.54 -54.94
CA GLY A 153 -6.20 -12.43 -54.80
C GLY A 153 -5.87 -13.93 -54.92
N VAL A 154 -4.59 -14.31 -54.93
CA VAL A 154 -4.15 -15.69 -55.10
C VAL A 154 -4.07 -16.40 -53.74
N CYS A 155 -4.76 -17.53 -53.61
CA CYS A 155 -4.69 -18.40 -52.44
C CYS A 155 -3.39 -19.21 -52.47
N ILE A 156 -2.36 -18.78 -51.73
CA ILE A 156 -1.05 -19.46 -51.67
C ILE A 156 -0.91 -20.44 -50.49
N HIS A 157 -1.79 -20.36 -49.50
CA HIS A 157 -1.83 -21.28 -48.36
C HIS A 157 -3.28 -21.68 -48.07
N ASP A 158 -3.57 -22.97 -47.92
CA ASP A 158 -4.87 -23.49 -47.41
C ASP A 158 -4.62 -24.85 -46.73
N GLN A 159 -4.09 -24.83 -45.52
CA GLN A 159 -3.59 -26.01 -44.79
C GLN A 159 -3.85 -25.92 -43.29
N TYR A 160 -3.75 -27.06 -42.59
CA TYR A 160 -3.78 -27.10 -41.12
C TYR A 160 -2.38 -26.82 -40.56
N VAL A 161 -2.25 -25.77 -39.75
CA VAL A 161 -0.98 -25.35 -39.15
C VAL A 161 -1.12 -25.07 -37.65
N THR A 162 -0.03 -25.24 -36.92
CA THR A 162 0.04 -24.93 -35.48
C THR A 162 0.03 -23.41 -35.30
N ILE A 163 -1.10 -22.87 -34.87
CA ILE A 163 -1.30 -21.42 -34.74
C ILE A 163 -0.40 -20.83 -33.66
N ARG A 164 0.40 -19.84 -34.04
CA ARG A 164 1.22 -19.01 -33.13
C ARG A 164 1.06 -17.54 -33.55
N TYR A 165 0.41 -16.76 -32.71
CA TYR A 165 0.30 -15.31 -32.87
C TYR A 165 1.21 -14.59 -31.87
N GLU A 166 1.91 -13.57 -32.33
CA GLU A 166 2.62 -12.59 -31.50
C GLU A 166 1.93 -11.24 -31.66
N PHE A 167 1.31 -10.74 -30.58
CA PHE A 167 0.55 -9.49 -30.58
C PHE A 167 1.43 -8.29 -30.24
N THR A 168 1.15 -7.15 -30.86
CA THR A 168 1.90 -5.90 -30.61
C THR A 168 1.67 -5.36 -29.20
N THR A 169 0.52 -5.64 -28.59
CA THR A 169 0.14 -5.19 -27.24
C THR A 169 -0.52 -6.33 -26.44
N VAL A 170 -0.52 -6.22 -25.12
CA VAL A 170 -1.23 -7.17 -24.25
C VAL A 170 -2.74 -6.99 -24.41
N GLU A 171 -3.18 -5.75 -24.58
CA GLU A 171 -4.56 -5.33 -24.79
C GLU A 171 -5.17 -5.94 -26.05
N SER A 172 -4.45 -5.91 -27.19
CA SER A 172 -4.94 -6.51 -28.45
C SER A 172 -5.06 -8.03 -28.34
N SER A 173 -4.12 -8.71 -27.67
CA SER A 173 -4.24 -10.15 -27.36
C SER A 173 -5.45 -10.45 -26.47
N ILE A 174 -5.67 -9.69 -25.40
CA ILE A 174 -6.80 -9.87 -24.48
C ILE A 174 -8.14 -9.64 -25.21
N GLN A 175 -8.22 -8.61 -26.04
CA GLN A 175 -9.43 -8.33 -26.83
C GLN A 175 -9.74 -9.48 -27.80
N PHE A 176 -8.75 -9.94 -28.58
CA PHE A 176 -8.88 -11.07 -29.49
C PHE A 176 -9.27 -12.37 -28.77
N GLN A 177 -8.61 -12.66 -27.64
CA GLN A 177 -8.94 -13.79 -26.76
C GLN A 177 -10.38 -13.72 -26.22
N GLY A 178 -10.94 -12.53 -26.05
CA GLY A 178 -12.33 -12.29 -25.66
C GLY A 178 -13.32 -12.42 -26.83
N ASP A 179 -12.99 -11.87 -28.00
CA ASP A 179 -13.84 -11.87 -29.19
C ASP A 179 -14.11 -13.29 -29.73
N LEU A 180 -13.07 -14.13 -29.75
CA LEU A 180 -13.20 -15.56 -30.07
C LEU A 180 -14.23 -16.27 -29.17
N ARG A 181 -14.19 -15.94 -27.86
CA ARG A 181 -15.01 -16.56 -26.80
C ARG A 181 -16.37 -15.91 -26.60
N ARG A 182 -16.59 -14.69 -27.12
CA ARG A 182 -17.68 -13.77 -26.76
C ARG A 182 -17.71 -13.40 -25.27
N LYS A 183 -16.52 -13.24 -24.67
CA LYS A 183 -16.33 -12.90 -23.24
C LYS A 183 -15.42 -11.69 -23.05
N ASP A 184 -15.54 -11.04 -21.91
CA ASP A 184 -14.60 -10.04 -21.40
C ASP A 184 -13.68 -10.69 -20.38
N LEU A 185 -12.38 -10.39 -20.44
CA LEU A 185 -11.44 -10.77 -19.37
C LEU A 185 -11.64 -9.77 -18.22
N VAL A 186 -12.03 -10.28 -17.04
CA VAL A 186 -12.24 -9.47 -15.82
C VAL A 186 -10.93 -9.29 -15.05
N ASP A 187 -10.11 -10.35 -15.01
CA ASP A 187 -8.73 -10.33 -14.51
C ASP A 187 -7.99 -11.63 -14.85
N PHE A 188 -6.68 -11.64 -14.64
CA PHE A 188 -5.86 -12.86 -14.66
C PHE A 188 -4.82 -12.85 -13.54
N TYR A 189 -4.48 -14.03 -13.01
CA TYR A 189 -3.63 -14.18 -11.82
C TYR A 189 -2.67 -15.36 -11.95
N ASP A 190 -1.59 -15.36 -11.16
CA ASP A 190 -0.67 -16.49 -11.03
C ASP A 190 -0.93 -17.26 -9.74
N VAL A 191 -1.33 -18.54 -9.86
CA VAL A 191 -1.84 -19.33 -8.73
C VAL A 191 -1.29 -20.76 -8.71
N ASP A 192 -1.17 -21.33 -7.51
CA ASP A 192 -1.08 -22.79 -7.32
C ASP A 192 -2.51 -23.33 -7.11
N VAL A 193 -2.93 -24.28 -7.97
CA VAL A 193 -4.30 -24.82 -7.97
C VAL A 193 -4.35 -26.20 -7.30
N VAL A 194 -5.25 -26.36 -6.33
CA VAL A 194 -5.48 -27.64 -5.62
C VAL A 194 -6.90 -28.15 -5.89
N TRP A 195 -6.97 -29.33 -6.50
CA TRP A 195 -8.23 -29.98 -6.91
C TRP A 195 -8.74 -30.91 -5.81
N THR A 196 -10.05 -30.87 -5.51
CA THR A 196 -10.68 -31.79 -4.54
C THR A 196 -11.97 -32.39 -5.10
N ASN A 197 -12.26 -33.66 -4.77
CA ASN A 197 -13.43 -34.39 -5.26
C ASN A 197 -14.65 -34.24 -4.32
N VAL A 198 -15.79 -34.78 -4.77
CA VAL A 198 -17.11 -34.75 -4.11
C VAL A 198 -17.11 -35.25 -2.66
N HIS A 199 -16.10 -36.00 -2.21
CA HIS A 199 -16.05 -36.62 -0.88
C HIS A 199 -15.01 -36.01 0.07
N GLY A 200 -14.40 -34.87 -0.29
CA GLY A 200 -13.54 -34.10 0.62
C GLY A 200 -12.25 -34.80 1.04
N ARG A 201 -11.87 -35.87 0.34
CA ARG A 201 -10.57 -36.54 0.46
C ARG A 201 -9.80 -36.34 -0.84
N THR A 202 -8.52 -36.00 -0.74
CA THR A 202 -7.56 -36.26 -1.83
C THR A 202 -7.70 -37.72 -2.29
N ASP A 203 -7.55 -37.97 -3.59
CA ASP A 203 -7.79 -39.28 -4.16
C ASP A 203 -6.79 -40.34 -3.69
N GLY A 204 -7.13 -41.61 -3.95
CA GLY A 204 -6.52 -42.79 -3.32
C GLY A 204 -5.04 -43.07 -3.64
N PHE A 205 -4.34 -42.16 -4.30
CA PHE A 205 -2.92 -42.28 -4.64
C PHE A 205 -1.97 -41.42 -3.78
N GLY A 206 -2.50 -40.62 -2.86
CA GLY A 206 -1.75 -40.12 -1.69
C GLY A 206 -0.51 -39.26 -1.99
N LYS A 207 -0.41 -38.69 -3.19
CA LYS A 207 0.72 -37.86 -3.64
C LYS A 207 0.25 -36.75 -4.57
N VAL A 208 0.09 -35.53 -4.05
CA VAL A 208 0.09 -34.32 -4.87
C VAL A 208 1.53 -34.05 -5.35
N LYS A 209 2.00 -34.83 -6.34
CA LYS A 209 3.41 -34.83 -6.80
C LYS A 209 3.70 -33.65 -7.75
N GLY A 210 3.23 -32.46 -7.39
CA GLY A 210 3.11 -31.33 -8.33
C GLY A 210 2.94 -29.92 -7.74
N ILE A 211 3.16 -29.69 -6.44
CA ILE A 211 3.32 -28.31 -5.93
C ILE A 211 4.49 -27.64 -6.69
N GLY A 212 4.30 -26.41 -7.19
CA GLY A 212 5.33 -25.71 -7.97
C GLY A 212 5.08 -25.69 -9.49
N ALA A 213 3.83 -25.63 -9.91
CA ALA A 213 3.43 -25.21 -11.25
C ALA A 213 2.47 -24.02 -11.11
N ILE A 214 3.05 -22.81 -11.11
CA ILE A 214 2.30 -21.57 -11.27
C ILE A 214 1.44 -21.69 -12.53
N GLN A 215 0.15 -21.44 -12.39
CA GLN A 215 -0.85 -21.55 -13.45
C GLN A 215 -1.53 -20.19 -13.64
N ARG A 216 -1.60 -19.74 -14.91
CA ARG A 216 -2.35 -18.54 -15.28
C ARG A 216 -3.85 -18.82 -15.13
N LEU A 217 -4.42 -18.29 -14.07
CA LEU A 217 -5.86 -18.21 -13.85
C LEU A 217 -6.43 -17.09 -14.73
N LYS A 218 -7.51 -17.33 -15.48
CA LYS A 218 -8.23 -16.26 -16.20
C LYS A 218 -9.70 -16.23 -15.80
N LEU A 219 -10.15 -15.10 -15.28
CA LEU A 219 -11.54 -14.87 -14.90
C LEU A 219 -12.27 -14.16 -16.04
N TRP A 220 -13.21 -14.85 -16.65
CA TRP A 220 -14.03 -14.34 -17.75
C TRP A 220 -15.43 -13.96 -17.28
N ARG A 221 -15.99 -12.92 -17.89
CA ARG A 221 -17.42 -12.59 -17.85
C ARG A 221 -17.98 -12.74 -19.25
N ASP A 222 -19.10 -13.43 -19.40
CA ASP A 222 -19.79 -13.54 -20.68
C ASP A 222 -20.37 -12.17 -21.13
N ARG A 223 -20.31 -11.85 -22.43
CA ARG A 223 -20.81 -10.55 -22.94
C ARG A 223 -22.33 -10.47 -23.07
N TYR A 224 -23.01 -11.61 -23.11
CA TYR A 224 -24.45 -11.72 -23.43
C TYR A 224 -25.28 -12.19 -22.23
N THR A 225 -24.63 -12.64 -21.16
CA THR A 225 -25.24 -13.10 -19.89
C THR A 225 -24.45 -12.56 -18.70
N THR A 226 -24.97 -12.67 -17.47
CA THR A 226 -24.24 -12.25 -16.26
C THR A 226 -23.28 -13.30 -15.71
N PHE A 227 -23.02 -14.37 -16.47
CA PHE A 227 -22.23 -15.51 -16.00
C PHE A 227 -20.73 -15.25 -16.04
N HIS A 228 -20.06 -15.85 -15.08
CA HIS A 228 -18.61 -15.79 -14.93
C HIS A 228 -18.05 -17.21 -15.00
N SER A 229 -16.93 -17.36 -15.71
CA SER A 229 -16.26 -18.63 -15.90
C SER A 229 -14.75 -18.49 -15.65
N LEU A 230 -14.14 -19.58 -15.21
CA LEU A 230 -12.79 -19.60 -14.71
C LEU A 230 -11.97 -20.58 -15.54
N GLY A 231 -11.04 -20.05 -16.33
CA GLY A 231 -10.16 -20.83 -17.18
C GLY A 231 -8.82 -21.13 -16.50
N VAL A 232 -8.41 -22.40 -16.50
CA VAL A 232 -7.17 -22.90 -15.89
C VAL A 232 -6.39 -23.76 -16.88
N CYS A 233 -5.08 -23.52 -16.99
CA CYS A 233 -4.17 -24.35 -17.78
C CYS A 233 -3.45 -25.37 -16.88
N ALA A 234 -4.01 -26.58 -16.72
CA ALA A 234 -3.43 -27.59 -15.83
C ALA A 234 -2.23 -28.30 -16.46
N ASN A 235 -1.13 -28.49 -15.70
CA ASN A 235 0.07 -29.16 -16.22
C ASN A 235 0.72 -30.16 -15.24
N LYS A 236 0.47 -31.45 -15.51
CA LYS A 236 1.53 -32.49 -15.43
C LYS A 236 1.20 -33.84 -16.08
N THR A 237 -0.06 -34.10 -16.47
CA THR A 237 -0.52 -35.44 -16.89
C THR A 237 -1.31 -35.50 -18.19
N ASP A 238 -1.93 -34.40 -18.62
CA ASP A 238 -2.78 -34.30 -19.82
C ASP A 238 -2.51 -33.03 -20.65
N GLY A 239 -2.18 -31.91 -20.00
CA GLY A 239 -1.87 -30.64 -20.65
C GLY A 239 -3.10 -29.90 -21.19
N GLN A 240 -4.31 -30.29 -20.75
CA GLN A 240 -5.56 -29.74 -21.25
C GLN A 240 -5.95 -28.45 -20.52
N TYR A 241 -6.36 -27.44 -21.28
CA TYR A 241 -7.04 -26.27 -20.72
C TYR A 241 -8.45 -26.68 -20.26
N ARG A 242 -8.87 -26.20 -19.08
CA ARG A 242 -10.19 -26.51 -18.52
C ARG A 242 -10.87 -25.22 -18.07
N GLU A 243 -12.06 -24.95 -18.61
CA GLU A 243 -12.92 -23.86 -18.16
C GLU A 243 -14.05 -24.40 -17.28
N TYR A 244 -14.30 -23.69 -16.19
CA TYR A 244 -15.30 -24.03 -15.19
C TYR A 244 -16.34 -22.91 -15.09
N ASP A 245 -17.63 -23.25 -15.22
CA ASP A 245 -18.70 -22.29 -14.96
C ASP A 245 -18.86 -22.12 -13.44
N ILE A 246 -18.94 -20.86 -12.97
CA ILE A 246 -19.08 -20.55 -11.54
C ILE A 246 -20.57 -20.40 -11.21
N HIS A 247 -21.12 -21.34 -10.43
CA HIS A 247 -22.56 -21.36 -10.12
C HIS A 247 -22.91 -20.87 -8.71
N SER A 248 -21.99 -20.94 -7.75
CA SER A 248 -22.18 -20.36 -6.41
C SER A 248 -20.84 -20.02 -5.75
N PHE A 249 -20.88 -19.11 -4.77
CA PHE A 249 -19.72 -18.65 -4.01
C PHE A 249 -19.93 -18.97 -2.52
N ASP A 250 -19.21 -19.95 -1.99
CA ASP A 250 -19.13 -20.26 -0.56
C ASP A 250 -17.74 -19.89 -0.03
N GLY A 251 -17.56 -18.62 0.36
CA GLY A 251 -16.30 -18.10 0.89
C GLY A 251 -16.02 -18.56 2.32
N GLU A 252 -15.65 -19.84 2.52
CA GLU A 252 -15.10 -20.32 3.80
C GLU A 252 -13.72 -19.71 4.08
N LEU A 253 -13.66 -18.56 4.76
CA LEU A 253 -12.46 -18.07 5.43
C LEU A 253 -12.11 -18.96 6.64
N ARG A 254 -11.34 -20.02 6.40
CA ARG A 254 -10.88 -20.93 7.46
C ARG A 254 -9.69 -20.35 8.23
N TRP A 255 -9.95 -19.91 9.46
CA TRP A 255 -8.93 -19.63 10.47
C TRP A 255 -8.29 -20.94 10.97
N ARG A 256 -6.96 -21.01 11.09
CA ARG A 256 -6.25 -20.37 12.23
C ARG A 256 -4.72 -20.40 12.12
N ASP A 257 -4.14 -21.42 11.47
CA ASP A 257 -2.67 -21.66 11.48
C ASP A 257 -1.99 -21.76 10.09
N ASP A 258 -2.73 -21.96 8.99
CA ASP A 258 -2.11 -22.12 7.67
C ASP A 258 -1.62 -20.78 7.08
N ARG A 259 -0.32 -20.71 6.76
CA ARG A 259 0.35 -19.55 6.15
C ARG A 259 -0.01 -19.31 4.67
N ALA A 260 -1.07 -19.94 4.17
CA ALA A 260 -1.54 -19.87 2.79
C ALA A 260 -3.05 -19.61 2.73
N LYS A 261 -3.45 -18.42 2.26
CA LYS A 261 -4.87 -18.05 2.15
C LYS A 261 -5.49 -18.75 0.93
N GLN A 262 -6.33 -19.75 1.19
CA GLN A 262 -7.04 -20.51 0.16
C GLN A 262 -8.44 -19.94 -0.09
N LEU A 263 -8.81 -19.77 -1.36
CA LEU A 263 -10.18 -19.46 -1.78
C LEU A 263 -10.88 -20.74 -2.24
N ARG A 264 -12.08 -21.03 -1.71
CA ARG A 264 -12.91 -22.17 -2.12
C ARG A 264 -14.03 -21.71 -3.06
N LEU A 265 -14.17 -22.36 -4.20
CA LEU A 265 -15.22 -22.05 -5.19
C LEU A 265 -16.07 -23.29 -5.51
N ASN A 266 -17.39 -23.11 -5.54
CA ASN A 266 -18.35 -24.13 -5.98
C ASN A 266 -18.52 -24.02 -7.51
N ALA A 267 -17.53 -24.53 -8.22
CA ALA A 267 -17.58 -24.73 -9.66
C ALA A 267 -18.44 -25.96 -10.03
N SER A 268 -18.83 -26.07 -11.31
CA SER A 268 -19.01 -27.38 -11.93
C SER A 268 -18.27 -27.42 -13.26
N GLY A 269 -17.68 -28.57 -13.59
CA GLY A 269 -17.09 -28.76 -14.91
C GLY A 269 -18.21 -28.85 -15.96
N ARG A 270 -18.06 -28.12 -17.08
CA ARG A 270 -18.97 -28.31 -18.22
C ARG A 270 -18.95 -29.77 -18.65
N ARG A 271 -20.12 -30.36 -18.82
CA ARG A 271 -20.23 -31.62 -19.57
C ARG A 271 -19.83 -31.34 -21.00
N HIS A 272 -18.83 -32.05 -21.52
CA HIS A 272 -18.66 -32.15 -22.96
C HIS A 272 -19.94 -32.73 -23.54
N THR A 273 -20.67 -31.93 -24.33
CA THR A 273 -21.75 -32.42 -25.19
C THR A 273 -21.13 -33.01 -26.46
N SER A 274 -20.33 -34.07 -26.29
CA SER A 274 -20.20 -35.08 -27.34
C SER A 274 -21.60 -35.59 -27.69
N GLY A 275 -21.87 -35.78 -28.98
CA GLY A 275 -23.22 -36.00 -29.50
C GLY A 275 -23.97 -37.22 -28.96
N ASP A 276 -25.25 -37.25 -29.30
CA ASP A 276 -26.27 -38.25 -28.94
C ASP A 276 -26.63 -38.37 -27.45
N ASP A 277 -27.72 -37.70 -27.06
CA ASP A 277 -28.80 -38.42 -26.38
C ASP A 277 -30.16 -37.78 -26.74
N GLN A 278 -30.94 -38.47 -27.60
CA GLN A 278 -32.32 -38.07 -27.92
C GLN A 278 -33.30 -38.57 -26.85
N HIS A 279 -34.45 -37.89 -26.73
CA HIS A 279 -35.68 -38.31 -26.07
C HIS A 279 -35.69 -39.63 -25.24
N SER A 280 -36.01 -39.54 -23.95
CA SER A 280 -37.32 -40.05 -23.45
C SER A 280 -37.57 -39.81 -21.96
N HIS A 281 -38.85 -39.92 -21.57
CA HIS A 281 -39.28 -40.14 -20.19
C HIS A 281 -40.02 -41.49 -20.11
N ARG A 282 -39.88 -42.20 -18.97
CA ARG A 282 -40.75 -43.29 -18.41
C ARG A 282 -40.38 -44.77 -18.66
N ARG A 283 -40.09 -45.44 -17.54
CA ARG A 283 -40.64 -46.73 -17.04
C ARG A 283 -40.35 -48.06 -17.77
N PHE A 284 -39.63 -48.92 -17.02
CA PHE A 284 -39.87 -50.36 -16.78
C PHE A 284 -39.54 -51.43 -17.84
N SER A 285 -39.27 -52.64 -17.29
CA SER A 285 -39.19 -53.99 -17.89
C SER A 285 -37.89 -54.45 -18.59
N LEU A 286 -37.22 -55.40 -17.92
CA LEU A 286 -36.49 -56.55 -18.47
C LEU A 286 -37.49 -57.62 -18.99
N PRO A 287 -37.12 -58.73 -19.69
CA PRO A 287 -35.77 -59.31 -19.86
C PRO A 287 -35.43 -59.87 -21.29
N HIS A 288 -34.33 -60.66 -21.37
CA HIS A 288 -34.05 -61.76 -22.34
C HIS A 288 -33.57 -61.42 -23.78
N ARG A 289 -32.77 -62.25 -24.49
CA ARG A 289 -31.77 -63.31 -24.13
C ARG A 289 -30.97 -63.78 -25.37
N MET A 290 -29.83 -64.46 -25.11
CA MET A 290 -28.95 -65.24 -26.03
C MET A 290 -27.98 -64.39 -26.86
N ARG A 291 -26.66 -64.71 -27.04
CA ARG A 291 -25.89 -65.97 -27.30
C ARG A 291 -26.12 -66.52 -28.72
N SER A 292 -25.11 -66.95 -29.48
CA SER A 292 -23.63 -67.08 -29.29
C SER A 292 -22.94 -67.21 -30.70
N ARG A 293 -21.64 -67.52 -30.96
CA ARG A 293 -20.56 -68.18 -30.19
C ARG A 293 -19.20 -68.12 -30.94
N THR A 294 -18.08 -67.81 -30.25
CA THR A 294 -16.65 -68.14 -30.65
C THR A 294 -16.15 -67.65 -32.03
N ARG A 295 -14.86 -67.56 -32.42
CA ARG A 295 -13.47 -67.76 -31.91
C ARG A 295 -12.57 -67.01 -32.93
N THR A 296 -11.37 -66.46 -32.74
CA THR A 296 -10.41 -66.10 -31.64
C THR A 296 -9.46 -65.04 -32.28
N ASN A 297 -8.36 -64.49 -31.72
CA ASN A 297 -7.47 -64.78 -30.59
C ASN A 297 -6.85 -63.44 -30.09
N ASP A 298 -5.94 -63.50 -29.11
CA ASP A 298 -5.21 -62.35 -28.54
C ASP A 298 -6.04 -61.28 -27.80
N SER A 299 -5.34 -60.39 -27.09
CA SER A 299 -5.87 -59.68 -25.91
C SER A 299 -5.57 -58.18 -25.90
N SER A 300 -6.33 -57.45 -25.07
CA SER A 300 -6.35 -55.99 -24.96
C SER A 300 -6.66 -55.25 -26.28
N GLU A 301 -7.94 -55.25 -26.64
CA GLU A 301 -8.53 -53.99 -27.12
C GLU A 301 -8.18 -52.88 -26.10
N PRO A 302 -7.74 -51.69 -26.52
CA PRO A 302 -7.64 -50.57 -25.60
C PRO A 302 -9.06 -50.25 -25.14
N ARG A 303 -9.34 -50.46 -23.85
CA ARG A 303 -10.53 -49.88 -23.22
C ARG A 303 -10.53 -48.40 -23.58
N SER A 304 -11.60 -47.93 -24.22
CA SER A 304 -11.84 -46.51 -24.34
C SER A 304 -11.90 -45.94 -22.93
N LEU A 305 -10.83 -45.26 -22.53
CA LEU A 305 -10.79 -44.46 -21.32
C LEU A 305 -11.67 -43.23 -21.58
N GLN A 306 -12.98 -43.45 -21.51
CA GLN A 306 -13.86 -42.46 -20.92
C GLN A 306 -13.27 -42.15 -19.54
N GLN A 307 -12.43 -41.12 -19.48
CA GLN A 307 -11.92 -40.63 -18.21
C GLN A 307 -13.13 -40.33 -17.33
N PRO A 308 -13.14 -40.76 -16.06
CA PRO A 308 -14.25 -40.43 -15.18
C PRO A 308 -14.36 -38.91 -15.12
N THR A 309 -15.48 -38.35 -15.61
CA THR A 309 -15.67 -36.89 -15.66
C THR A 309 -15.47 -36.35 -14.26
N LEU A 310 -14.39 -35.58 -14.09
CA LEU A 310 -13.92 -35.15 -12.79
C LEU A 310 -14.91 -34.12 -12.24
N ASP A 311 -15.90 -34.63 -11.50
CA ASP A 311 -17.03 -33.89 -10.93
C ASP A 311 -16.54 -33.05 -9.74
N ILE A 312 -15.75 -32.04 -10.07
CA ILE A 312 -15.06 -31.14 -9.14
C ILE A 312 -16.11 -30.19 -8.58
N ARG A 313 -16.67 -30.57 -7.43
CA ARG A 313 -17.62 -29.75 -6.68
C ARG A 313 -16.95 -28.58 -5.94
N TYR A 314 -15.65 -28.69 -5.65
CA TYR A 314 -14.89 -27.69 -4.91
C TYR A 314 -13.50 -27.50 -5.51
N LEU A 315 -13.24 -26.29 -6.03
CA LEU A 315 -11.92 -25.83 -6.41
C LEU A 315 -11.30 -25.06 -5.23
N ALA A 316 -10.04 -25.36 -4.90
CA ALA A 316 -9.24 -24.58 -3.95
C ALA A 316 -8.12 -23.85 -4.71
N ILE A 317 -8.11 -22.53 -4.62
CA ILE A 317 -7.12 -21.66 -5.27
C ILE A 317 -6.22 -21.06 -4.19
N GLN A 318 -4.91 -21.24 -4.33
CA GLN A 318 -3.90 -20.55 -3.53
C GLN A 318 -3.22 -19.51 -4.43
N PHE A 319 -3.39 -18.24 -4.07
CA PHE A 319 -2.77 -17.12 -4.81
C PHE A 319 -1.29 -17.00 -4.47
N THR A 320 -0.47 -16.64 -5.45
CA THR A 320 0.97 -16.41 -5.24
C THR A 320 1.20 -15.12 -4.44
N GLU A 321 0.37 -14.09 -4.68
CA GLU A 321 0.48 -12.78 -4.02
C GLU A 321 -0.73 -12.43 -3.13
N ARG A 322 -0.50 -11.63 -2.08
CA ARG A 322 -1.51 -11.20 -1.11
C ARG A 322 -2.56 -10.25 -1.72
N GLN A 323 -2.17 -9.49 -2.75
CA GLN A 323 -3.02 -8.50 -3.41
C GLN A 323 -4.07 -9.16 -4.32
N ASP A 324 -3.67 -10.18 -5.10
CA ASP A 324 -4.55 -10.96 -5.99
C ASP A 324 -5.79 -11.49 -5.29
N PHE A 325 -5.64 -12.04 -4.07
CA PHE A 325 -6.75 -12.55 -3.28
C PHE A 325 -7.79 -11.46 -2.96
N ALA A 326 -7.35 -10.25 -2.60
CA ALA A 326 -8.21 -9.12 -2.27
C ALA A 326 -8.84 -8.48 -3.52
N GLY A 327 -8.07 -8.37 -4.62
CA GLY A 327 -8.57 -7.96 -5.93
C GLY A 327 -9.63 -8.92 -6.46
N THR A 328 -9.37 -10.23 -6.38
CA THR A 328 -10.32 -11.30 -6.73
C THR A 328 -11.61 -11.18 -5.92
N PHE A 329 -11.50 -11.14 -4.58
CA PHE A 329 -12.66 -11.13 -3.70
C PHE A 329 -13.54 -9.90 -3.91
N SER A 330 -12.93 -8.72 -4.05
CA SER A 330 -13.67 -7.48 -4.32
C SER A 330 -14.32 -7.45 -5.71
N ARG A 331 -13.62 -7.89 -6.77
CA ARG A 331 -14.21 -8.01 -8.13
C ARG A 331 -15.37 -9.02 -8.21
N PHE A 332 -15.47 -9.98 -7.29
CA PHE A 332 -16.62 -10.90 -7.19
C PHE A 332 -17.84 -10.34 -6.42
N THR A 333 -17.72 -9.22 -5.69
CA THR A 333 -18.85 -8.66 -4.92
C THR A 333 -19.90 -7.96 -5.81
N GLY A 334 -20.77 -8.75 -6.44
CA GLY A 334 -21.91 -8.24 -7.23
C GLY A 334 -22.53 -9.19 -8.26
N VAL A 335 -21.99 -10.40 -8.43
CA VAL A 335 -22.44 -11.35 -9.47
C VAL A 335 -23.89 -11.81 -9.23
N ARG A 336 -24.73 -11.74 -10.28
CA ARG A 336 -26.11 -12.28 -10.26
C ARG A 336 -26.14 -13.77 -10.56
N ILE A 337 -26.97 -14.49 -9.80
CA ILE A 337 -27.07 -15.95 -9.75
C ILE A 337 -28.00 -16.46 -10.86
N ALA A 338 -27.71 -17.65 -11.42
CA ALA A 338 -28.68 -18.41 -12.21
C ALA A 338 -29.77 -19.01 -11.30
N GLU A 339 -31.02 -18.57 -11.42
CA GLU A 339 -32.13 -19.34 -10.85
C GLU A 339 -32.26 -20.68 -11.61
N PRO A 340 -32.27 -21.84 -10.92
CA PRO A 340 -32.42 -23.13 -11.58
C PRO A 340 -33.83 -23.25 -12.18
N HIS A 341 -33.92 -23.54 -13.48
CA HIS A 341 -35.17 -23.54 -14.25
C HIS A 341 -36.29 -24.42 -13.67
N ALA A 342 -37.15 -23.83 -12.83
CA ALA A 342 -38.41 -24.43 -12.41
C ALA A 342 -39.41 -24.42 -13.58
N ARG A 343 -39.63 -25.59 -14.21
CA ARG A 343 -40.59 -25.74 -15.31
C ARG A 343 -42.01 -25.36 -14.86
N ILE A 344 -42.57 -24.29 -15.41
CA ILE A 344 -43.96 -23.87 -15.15
C ILE A 344 -44.93 -24.86 -15.84
N GLY A 345 -45.30 -25.92 -15.13
CA GLY A 345 -46.37 -26.83 -15.52
C GLY A 345 -47.73 -26.23 -15.17
N ALA A 346 -48.34 -25.49 -16.09
CA ALA A 346 -49.60 -24.79 -15.83
C ALA A 346 -50.78 -25.75 -15.57
N ARG A 347 -51.36 -25.69 -14.36
CA ARG A 347 -52.75 -26.08 -14.09
C ARG A 347 -53.43 -25.05 -13.19
N THR A 348 -54.30 -24.25 -13.80
CA THR A 348 -55.16 -23.26 -13.14
C THR A 348 -56.24 -23.90 -12.28
N LEU A 349 -56.35 -23.49 -11.01
CA LEU A 349 -57.55 -23.57 -10.18
C LEU A 349 -57.52 -22.41 -9.15
N GLY A 350 -58.64 -21.67 -9.03
CA GLY A 350 -58.89 -20.74 -7.92
C GLY A 350 -58.24 -19.35 -8.00
N CYS A 351 -59.00 -18.34 -8.45
CA CYS A 351 -58.69 -16.91 -8.24
C CYS A 351 -59.32 -16.45 -6.90
N GLY A 352 -58.70 -15.60 -6.07
CA GLY A 352 -57.34 -15.03 -6.15
C GLY A 352 -57.10 -13.89 -5.12
N ARG A 353 -56.00 -13.15 -5.33
CA ARG A 353 -55.49 -11.97 -4.59
C ARG A 353 -54.70 -12.19 -3.27
N SER A 354 -53.38 -12.08 -3.43
CA SER A 354 -52.42 -11.39 -2.55
C SER A 354 -52.00 -12.03 -1.21
N TYR A 355 -50.90 -12.77 -1.26
CA TYR A 355 -49.90 -12.84 -0.18
C TYR A 355 -48.53 -12.42 -0.74
N ALA A 356 -47.82 -11.53 -0.05
CA ALA A 356 -46.44 -11.14 -0.35
C ALA A 356 -45.54 -11.57 0.82
N LEU A 357 -44.55 -12.43 0.57
CA LEU A 357 -43.76 -13.04 1.63
C LEU A 357 -42.63 -12.15 2.13
N LYS A 358 -42.36 -12.25 3.45
CA LYS A 358 -41.06 -11.97 4.07
C LYS A 358 -40.44 -13.29 4.55
N GLY A 359 -39.15 -13.45 4.32
CA GLY A 359 -38.27 -14.52 4.82
C GLY A 359 -36.89 -14.26 4.20
N GLN A 360 -35.80 -13.95 4.91
CA GLN A 360 -35.27 -14.44 6.20
C GLN A 360 -34.77 -15.89 6.11
N ILE A 361 -33.45 -16.04 6.05
CA ILE A 361 -32.69 -17.28 6.27
C ILE A 361 -31.80 -17.05 7.49
N ARG A 362 -31.59 -18.09 8.31
CA ARG A 362 -30.75 -18.08 9.53
C ARG A 362 -29.59 -19.05 9.39
N ILE A 363 -28.41 -18.66 9.89
CA ILE A 363 -27.38 -19.59 10.40
C ILE A 363 -26.98 -19.12 11.82
N ARG A 364 -26.44 -20.02 12.65
CA ARG A 364 -26.29 -19.88 14.12
C ARG A 364 -24.88 -19.45 14.57
N CYS A 365 -24.79 -18.94 15.80
CA CYS A 365 -23.54 -18.75 16.57
C CYS A 365 -23.53 -19.59 17.87
N HIS A 366 -22.40 -19.54 18.60
CA HIS A 366 -22.04 -20.28 19.82
C HIS A 366 -21.75 -21.78 19.62
N ILE A 367 -20.86 -22.42 20.40
CA ILE A 367 -20.30 -22.06 21.73
C ILE A 367 -18.75 -22.01 21.71
N SER A 368 -18.16 -21.21 22.61
CA SER A 368 -16.79 -21.40 23.12
C SER A 368 -16.82 -21.52 24.65
N ILE A 369 -15.88 -22.25 25.22
CA ILE A 369 -15.96 -22.82 26.58
C ILE A 369 -15.45 -21.84 27.64
N LEU A 370 -16.10 -21.84 28.80
CA LEU A 370 -15.45 -21.62 30.10
C LEU A 370 -15.98 -22.67 31.08
N ASP A 371 -15.11 -23.17 31.94
CA ASP A 371 -15.41 -24.23 32.91
C ASP A 371 -15.21 -23.70 34.35
N GLN A 372 -15.88 -24.37 35.30
CA GLN A 372 -15.90 -24.23 36.77
C GLN A 372 -14.82 -23.33 37.42
N LEU A 373 -15.14 -22.52 38.45
CA LEU A 373 -15.98 -22.76 39.64
C LEU A 373 -16.77 -21.46 40.04
N HIS A 374 -17.65 -21.38 41.07
CA HIS A 374 -18.01 -22.34 42.13
C HIS A 374 -19.51 -22.34 42.57
N HIS A 375 -19.82 -21.98 43.83
CA HIS A 375 -21.04 -22.25 44.60
C HIS A 375 -21.82 -21.00 45.06
N GLN A 376 -23.17 -21.12 45.01
CA GLN A 376 -24.20 -20.56 45.94
C GLN A 376 -24.42 -19.01 45.99
N ASP A 377 -25.66 -18.48 46.10
CA ASP A 377 -27.02 -19.08 46.14
C ASP A 377 -28.10 -18.12 45.58
N GLU A 378 -29.20 -18.69 45.08
CA GLU A 378 -30.57 -18.09 44.91
C GLU A 378 -30.77 -16.86 43.97
N PRO A 379 -32.02 -16.52 43.52
CA PRO A 379 -32.23 -15.98 42.17
C PRO A 379 -33.15 -14.73 42.02
N HIS A 380 -33.43 -14.38 40.74
CA HIS A 380 -34.47 -13.49 40.19
C HIS A 380 -34.12 -12.02 39.84
N ALA A 381 -33.99 -11.74 38.53
CA ALA A 381 -34.63 -10.60 37.85
C ALA A 381 -34.61 -10.80 36.32
N CYS A 382 -35.65 -10.33 35.59
CA CYS A 382 -35.67 -10.39 34.12
C CYS A 382 -35.11 -9.09 33.49
N ALA A 383 -34.31 -9.24 32.42
CA ALA A 383 -33.83 -8.11 31.62
C ALA A 383 -34.86 -7.62 30.60
N ALA A 384 -34.92 -6.32 30.36
CA ALA A 384 -35.71 -5.70 29.30
C ALA A 384 -35.00 -4.46 28.72
N VAL A 385 -34.22 -4.65 27.64
CA VAL A 385 -33.56 -3.54 26.92
C VAL A 385 -34.51 -3.02 25.84
N ARG A 386 -34.75 -1.70 25.83
CA ARG A 386 -35.71 -1.04 24.94
C ARG A 386 -34.98 -0.18 23.90
N VAL A 387 -34.96 -0.64 22.65
CA VAL A 387 -34.37 0.12 21.53
C VAL A 387 -35.36 1.19 21.05
N GLN A 388 -34.88 2.42 20.86
CA GLN A 388 -35.65 3.53 20.31
C GLN A 388 -35.01 4.03 19.01
N VAL A 389 -35.81 4.16 17.95
CA VAL A 389 -35.39 4.65 16.63
C VAL A 389 -36.19 5.92 16.31
N GLY A 390 -35.53 6.97 15.84
CA GLY A 390 -36.16 8.28 15.61
C GLY A 390 -35.92 8.82 14.20
N PHE A 391 -36.99 9.30 13.57
CA PHE A 391 -36.98 10.19 12.39
C PHE A 391 -38.14 11.22 12.54
N PRO A 392 -38.13 12.38 11.85
CA PRO A 392 -38.51 13.64 12.50
C PRO A 392 -39.79 14.34 11.97
N SER A 393 -40.08 15.50 12.60
CA SER A 393 -40.95 16.60 12.15
C SER A 393 -42.48 16.46 12.37
N PRO A 394 -43.27 17.56 12.34
CA PRO A 394 -43.08 18.76 13.18
C PRO A 394 -44.37 19.37 13.77
N SER A 395 -44.21 20.30 14.73
CA SER A 395 -45.15 21.37 15.14
C SER A 395 -46.52 21.02 15.75
N ILE A 396 -46.89 21.70 16.87
CA ILE A 396 -48.10 22.53 17.04
C ILE A 396 -48.06 23.25 18.41
N ALA A 397 -48.97 24.20 18.62
CA ALA A 397 -48.86 25.36 19.50
C ALA A 397 -49.07 25.17 21.02
N HIS A 398 -48.67 26.24 21.72
CA HIS A 398 -48.98 26.64 23.09
C HIS A 398 -50.36 26.23 23.66
N CYS A 399 -50.39 25.96 24.97
CA CYS A 399 -51.34 26.62 25.88
C CYS A 399 -50.74 26.73 27.30
N CYS A 400 -51.33 27.54 28.19
CA CYS A 400 -50.74 27.91 29.49
C CYS A 400 -51.72 27.74 30.65
N HIS A 401 -51.24 27.32 31.85
CA HIS A 401 -51.33 28.11 33.09
C HIS A 401 -50.75 27.38 34.33
N CYS A 402 -50.21 28.19 35.25
CA CYS A 402 -50.05 28.09 36.72
C CYS A 402 -50.06 26.70 37.43
N SER A 403 -49.18 26.43 38.41
CA SER A 403 -48.84 27.33 39.53
C SER A 403 -47.44 27.12 40.15
N LEU A 404 -46.99 28.13 40.91
CA LEU A 404 -45.74 28.24 41.71
C LEU A 404 -45.89 27.58 43.12
N PRO A 405 -44.88 27.57 44.05
CA PRO A 405 -43.55 28.22 44.04
C PRO A 405 -42.34 27.39 44.56
N LEU A 406 -41.17 28.05 44.62
CA LEU A 406 -40.00 27.82 45.52
C LEU A 406 -39.14 26.54 45.38
N ILE A 407 -37.89 26.73 44.96
CA ILE A 407 -36.73 25.89 45.32
C ILE A 407 -35.67 26.79 45.95
N HIS A 408 -35.15 26.40 47.12
CA HIS A 408 -34.00 27.05 47.76
C HIS A 408 -32.71 26.44 47.22
N THR A 409 -31.75 27.27 46.80
CA THR A 409 -30.39 26.82 46.49
C THR A 409 -29.66 26.43 47.78
N GLN A 410 -29.22 25.18 47.88
CA GLN A 410 -28.19 24.76 48.83
C GLN A 410 -26.89 24.48 48.06
N TYR A 411 -25.80 25.14 48.47
CA TYR A 411 -24.46 24.73 48.08
C TYR A 411 -24.08 23.50 48.90
N GLN A 412 -23.72 22.40 48.24
CA GLN A 412 -22.95 21.35 48.90
C GLN A 412 -21.47 21.74 48.90
N ILE A 413 -20.90 21.81 50.09
CA ILE A 413 -19.45 21.90 50.30
C ILE A 413 -18.89 20.50 50.02
N ILE A 414 -17.94 20.41 49.08
CA ILE A 414 -17.20 19.17 48.83
C ILE A 414 -16.08 19.08 49.87
N ASP A 415 -16.01 17.96 50.58
CA ASP A 415 -14.95 17.67 51.56
C ASP A 415 -13.61 17.42 50.83
N PRO A 416 -12.55 18.20 51.08
CA PRO A 416 -11.31 18.11 50.30
C PRO A 416 -10.43 16.89 50.64
N PHE A 417 -10.80 16.04 51.62
CA PHE A 417 -9.95 14.96 52.14
C PHE A 417 -10.36 13.53 51.78
N ASN A 418 -11.24 13.33 50.78
CA ASN A 418 -11.57 11.98 50.30
C ASN A 418 -11.53 11.86 48.76
N VAL A 419 -10.40 12.27 48.16
CA VAL A 419 -10.03 11.84 46.81
C VAL A 419 -9.50 10.41 46.92
N ALA A 420 -10.14 9.45 46.26
CA ALA A 420 -9.61 8.08 46.17
C ALA A 420 -8.20 8.13 45.55
N PRO A 421 -7.22 7.36 46.07
CA PRO A 421 -5.83 7.48 45.63
C PRO A 421 -5.74 7.27 44.12
N SER A 422 -5.23 8.30 43.42
CA SER A 422 -5.08 8.26 41.97
C SER A 422 -4.18 7.09 41.61
N VAL A 423 -4.73 6.12 40.87
CA VAL A 423 -3.97 4.94 40.42
C VAL A 423 -2.75 5.44 39.65
N MET A 424 -1.56 5.23 40.21
CA MET A 424 -0.30 5.51 39.53
C MET A 424 0.00 4.37 38.57
N LYS A 425 0.44 4.68 37.35
CA LYS A 425 0.90 3.70 36.37
C LYS A 425 2.34 4.03 35.95
N VAL A 426 3.16 2.99 35.81
CA VAL A 426 4.50 3.09 35.22
C VAL A 426 4.37 3.08 33.69
N ILE A 427 5.06 4.02 33.05
CA ILE A 427 5.06 4.21 31.60
C ILE A 427 6.51 4.13 31.10
N LEU A 428 6.79 3.18 30.20
CA LEU A 428 8.01 3.23 29.38
C LEU A 428 7.79 4.11 28.15
N ALA A 429 8.77 4.94 27.82
CA ALA A 429 8.84 5.70 26.58
C ALA A 429 10.05 5.25 25.76
N ILE A 430 9.79 4.51 24.69
CA ILE A 430 10.76 3.73 23.92
C ILE A 430 11.03 4.42 22.58
N ASN A 431 12.29 4.81 22.36
CA ASN A 431 12.76 5.46 21.14
C ASN A 431 13.86 4.59 20.51
N ALA A 432 13.49 3.85 19.45
CA ALA A 432 14.35 2.90 18.76
C ALA A 432 14.92 3.51 17.47
N GLY A 433 16.20 3.85 17.48
CA GLY A 433 16.94 4.31 16.31
C GLY A 433 17.67 3.18 15.59
N SER A 434 18.10 3.43 14.35
CA SER A 434 18.87 2.44 13.59
C SER A 434 20.24 2.09 14.21
N SER A 435 20.72 2.85 15.20
CA SER A 435 22.05 2.73 15.83
C SER A 435 22.04 2.78 17.36
N SER A 436 20.86 2.89 17.99
CA SER A 436 20.70 3.04 19.44
C SER A 436 19.27 2.74 19.88
N VAL A 437 19.09 2.33 21.13
CA VAL A 437 17.77 2.23 21.79
C VAL A 437 17.83 3.04 23.08
N LYS A 438 16.85 3.93 23.30
CA LYS A 438 16.67 4.69 24.55
C LYS A 438 15.29 4.39 25.13
N ILE A 439 15.25 4.12 26.43
CA ILE A 439 14.03 3.94 27.20
C ILE A 439 14.07 4.89 28.39
N SER A 440 13.07 5.76 28.49
CA SER A 440 12.84 6.62 29.65
C SER A 440 11.62 6.09 30.42
N VAL A 441 11.70 6.08 31.76
CA VAL A 441 10.70 5.50 32.65
C VAL A 441 10.02 6.63 33.43
N TYR A 442 8.70 6.69 33.37
CA TYR A 442 7.88 7.68 34.06
C TYR A 442 6.87 7.02 34.98
N THR A 443 6.52 7.71 36.08
CA THR A 443 5.28 7.47 36.81
C THR A 443 4.27 8.55 36.46
N ALA A 444 3.00 8.19 36.31
CA ALA A 444 1.93 9.14 36.03
C ALA A 444 0.61 8.72 36.69
N ALA A 445 -0.31 9.68 36.79
CA ALA A 445 -1.73 9.46 37.04
C ALA A 445 -2.54 10.01 35.83
N LYS A 446 -3.81 9.61 35.71
CA LYS A 446 -4.71 10.13 34.66
C LYS A 446 -4.72 11.66 34.66
N ASN A 447 -4.44 12.25 33.50
CA ASN A 447 -4.36 13.70 33.25
C ASN A 447 -3.34 14.47 34.10
N ALA A 448 -2.34 13.80 34.70
CA ALA A 448 -1.21 14.44 35.38
C ALA A 448 0.05 14.49 34.49
N GLU A 449 0.97 15.42 34.75
CA GLU A 449 2.25 15.46 34.04
C GLU A 449 3.15 14.28 34.48
N PRO A 450 3.71 13.46 33.56
CA PRO A 450 4.53 12.32 33.93
C PRO A 450 5.83 12.73 34.64
N HIS A 451 6.19 12.02 35.70
CA HIS A 451 7.40 12.25 36.47
C HIS A 451 8.46 11.20 36.11
N GLN A 452 9.60 11.63 35.55
CA GLN A 452 10.67 10.72 35.15
C GLN A 452 11.38 10.13 36.37
N ILE A 453 11.39 8.80 36.51
CA ILE A 453 12.07 8.09 37.60
C ILE A 453 13.38 7.44 37.15
N ALA A 454 13.52 7.09 35.87
CA ALA A 454 14.72 6.49 35.32
C ALA A 454 14.89 6.74 33.81
N GLU A 455 16.11 6.54 33.31
CA GLU A 455 16.45 6.57 31.89
C GLU A 455 17.65 5.68 31.61
N ALA A 456 17.54 4.79 30.62
CA ALA A 456 18.66 4.00 30.13
C ALA A 456 18.73 4.05 28.60
N SER A 457 19.95 4.00 28.06
CA SER A 457 20.16 3.94 26.61
C SER A 457 21.39 3.12 26.24
N ILE A 458 21.28 2.36 25.15
CA ILE A 458 22.41 1.70 24.51
C ILE A 458 22.71 2.41 23.18
N GLY A 459 23.91 2.97 23.08
CA GLY A 459 24.49 3.52 21.85
C GLY A 459 25.44 2.53 21.16
N GLY A 460 25.89 2.88 19.95
CA GLY A 460 26.98 2.16 19.27
C GLY A 460 26.60 0.87 18.52
N LEU A 461 25.31 0.51 18.42
CA LEU A 461 24.88 -0.77 17.82
C LEU A 461 25.38 -0.99 16.38
N THR A 462 25.47 0.07 15.57
CA THR A 462 26.01 0.02 14.19
C THR A 462 27.43 0.56 14.07
N ALA A 463 28.07 0.91 15.18
CA ALA A 463 29.43 1.46 15.24
C ALA A 463 30.05 1.10 16.61
N PRO A 464 30.50 -0.15 16.79
CA PRO A 464 30.97 -0.65 18.09
C PRO A 464 32.20 0.11 18.65
N PRO A 465 32.44 0.08 19.97
CA PRO A 465 31.72 -0.70 20.98
C PRO A 465 30.33 -0.15 21.30
N ALA A 466 29.39 -1.05 21.59
CA ALA A 466 28.10 -0.67 22.12
C ALA A 466 28.24 -0.27 23.60
N THR A 467 27.57 0.80 24.03
CA THR A 467 27.75 1.39 25.37
C THR A 467 26.42 1.68 26.05
N LEU A 468 26.30 1.30 27.32
CA LEU A 468 25.16 1.55 28.20
C LEU A 468 25.39 2.81 29.03
N GLU A 469 24.41 3.71 28.99
CA GLU A 469 24.22 4.75 30.00
C GLU A 469 22.94 4.45 30.80
N TYR A 470 22.97 4.70 32.10
CA TYR A 470 21.82 4.56 33.00
C TYR A 470 21.81 5.69 34.04
N THR A 471 20.64 6.31 34.18
CA THR A 471 20.35 7.44 35.07
C THR A 471 19.09 7.12 35.89
N ARG A 472 19.13 7.32 37.21
CA ARG A 472 18.03 7.06 38.14
C ARG A 472 17.74 8.33 38.94
N ARG A 473 16.49 8.82 38.92
CA ARG A 473 16.03 10.06 39.57
C ARG A 473 16.98 11.27 39.33
N GLY A 474 17.60 11.35 38.16
CA GLY A 474 18.57 12.39 37.76
C GLY A 474 20.06 12.04 38.02
N GLU A 475 20.37 11.01 38.80
CA GLU A 475 21.75 10.61 39.09
C GLU A 475 22.28 9.58 38.07
N LYS A 476 23.45 9.84 37.46
CA LYS A 476 24.08 8.90 36.50
C LYS A 476 24.74 7.71 37.22
N VAL A 477 23.98 6.63 37.37
CA VAL A 477 24.40 5.33 37.93
C VAL A 477 25.43 4.62 37.04
N VAL A 478 25.23 4.62 35.72
CA VAL A 478 26.17 4.02 34.75
C VAL A 478 26.52 5.05 33.67
N LYS A 479 27.83 5.24 33.43
CA LYS A 479 28.37 6.19 32.46
C LYS A 479 29.12 5.44 31.36
N ALA A 480 28.56 5.43 30.16
CA ALA A 480 29.14 4.89 28.92
C ALA A 480 29.87 3.54 29.08
N LYS A 481 29.27 2.59 29.81
CA LYS A 481 29.87 1.28 30.07
C LYS A 481 29.75 0.40 28.83
N GLU A 482 30.87 -0.10 28.31
CA GLU A 482 30.85 -1.09 27.21
C GLU A 482 30.02 -2.32 27.61
N VAL A 483 29.12 -2.75 26.74
CA VAL A 483 28.30 -3.95 26.92
C VAL A 483 28.95 -5.15 26.22
N ALA A 484 28.60 -6.36 26.67
CA ALA A 484 29.17 -7.59 26.12
C ALA A 484 28.81 -7.78 24.62
N GLU A 485 29.68 -8.48 23.89
CA GLU A 485 29.52 -8.81 22.45
C GLU A 485 28.21 -9.54 22.11
N SER A 486 27.43 -9.99 23.10
CA SER A 486 26.09 -10.54 22.91
C SER A 486 25.06 -9.50 22.47
N VAL A 487 25.27 -8.21 22.72
CA VAL A 487 24.37 -7.13 22.29
C VAL A 487 24.74 -6.69 20.87
N LYS A 488 24.01 -7.20 19.88
CA LYS A 488 24.31 -7.06 18.44
C LYS A 488 23.21 -6.34 17.67
N ASN A 489 21.97 -6.37 18.16
CA ASN A 489 20.80 -5.77 17.53
C ASN A 489 19.98 -4.96 18.56
N GLN A 490 18.90 -4.33 18.08
CA GLN A 490 17.98 -3.52 18.90
C GLN A 490 17.20 -4.35 19.95
N GLU A 491 16.89 -5.61 19.66
CA GLU A 491 16.14 -6.54 20.53
C GLU A 491 17.01 -6.93 21.74
N ASP A 492 18.27 -7.33 21.50
CA ASP A 492 19.27 -7.61 22.55
C ASP A 492 19.47 -6.38 23.47
N ALA A 493 19.43 -5.18 22.87
CA ALA A 493 19.57 -3.92 23.58
C ALA A 493 18.34 -3.59 24.42
N PHE A 494 17.14 -3.81 23.89
CA PHE A 494 15.89 -3.65 24.64
C PHE A 494 15.83 -4.58 25.86
N ASP A 495 16.18 -5.86 25.69
CA ASP A 495 16.20 -6.83 26.79
C ASP A 495 17.23 -6.46 27.87
N LEU A 496 18.41 -5.96 27.49
CA LEU A 496 19.41 -5.48 28.46
C LEU A 496 18.95 -4.21 29.19
N LEU A 497 18.28 -3.28 28.50
CA LEU A 497 17.72 -2.07 29.10
C LEU A 497 16.58 -2.41 30.07
N LEU A 498 15.63 -3.25 29.66
CA LEU A 498 14.54 -3.74 30.50
C LEU A 498 15.07 -4.47 31.75
N LYS A 499 16.08 -5.32 31.57
CA LYS A 499 16.76 -5.97 32.69
C LYS A 499 17.46 -4.97 33.62
N THR A 500 18.07 -3.91 33.08
CA THR A 500 18.78 -2.89 33.88
C THR A 500 17.83 -2.17 34.83
N PHE A 501 16.55 -1.98 34.48
CA PHE A 501 15.54 -1.43 35.38
C PHE A 501 15.08 -2.45 36.44
N ILE A 502 14.83 -3.70 36.06
CA ILE A 502 14.28 -4.73 36.97
C ILE A 502 15.33 -5.24 37.98
N ASP A 503 16.61 -5.28 37.61
CA ASP A 503 17.70 -5.67 38.52
C ASP A 503 18.07 -4.54 39.52
N ASP A 504 17.51 -3.33 39.39
CA ASP A 504 17.82 -2.18 40.24
C ASP A 504 16.88 -2.07 41.45
N ASN A 505 17.37 -2.55 42.60
CA ASN A 505 16.63 -2.61 43.87
C ASN A 505 16.34 -1.21 44.49
N GLU A 506 16.87 -0.12 43.94
CA GLU A 506 16.56 1.26 44.37
C GLU A 506 15.51 1.94 43.44
N LEU A 507 15.08 1.25 42.39
CA LEU A 507 13.97 1.64 41.52
C LEU A 507 12.68 0.94 41.99
N GLU A 508 12.25 1.24 43.22
CA GLU A 508 11.14 0.58 43.93
C GLU A 508 9.83 0.47 43.12
N GLU A 509 9.62 1.35 42.14
CA GLU A 509 8.46 1.33 41.24
C GLU A 509 8.51 0.23 40.14
N ILE A 510 9.63 -0.48 39.96
CA ILE A 510 9.76 -1.64 39.04
C ILE A 510 10.45 -2.80 39.78
N SER A 511 9.65 -3.66 40.40
CA SER A 511 10.10 -4.91 41.03
C SER A 511 10.00 -6.11 40.08
N SER A 512 9.09 -6.07 39.10
CA SER A 512 8.92 -7.09 38.07
C SER A 512 8.48 -6.50 36.73
N LYS A 513 8.40 -7.37 35.72
CA LYS A 513 7.80 -7.07 34.41
C LYS A 513 6.32 -6.68 34.46
N GLU A 514 5.63 -6.93 35.56
CA GLU A 514 4.20 -6.66 35.74
C GLU A 514 3.89 -5.26 36.24
N ASP A 515 4.84 -4.57 36.87
CA ASP A 515 4.66 -3.20 37.37
C ASP A 515 4.58 -2.19 36.20
N ILE A 516 5.11 -2.57 35.03
CA ILE A 516 5.10 -1.79 33.79
C ILE A 516 3.70 -1.86 33.15
N ALA A 517 2.86 -0.88 33.45
CA ALA A 517 1.48 -0.83 32.96
C ALA A 517 1.37 -0.42 31.47
N ILE A 518 2.20 0.53 31.00
CA ILE A 518 2.11 1.10 29.65
C ILE A 518 3.51 1.13 28.98
N ALA A 519 3.57 0.77 27.71
CA ALA A 519 4.76 0.94 26.86
C ALA A 519 4.41 1.81 25.64
N SER A 520 4.91 3.04 25.64
CA SER A 520 4.76 3.99 24.53
C SER A 520 5.95 3.88 23.57
N HIS A 521 5.66 3.71 22.29
CA HIS A 521 6.63 3.45 21.22
C HIS A 521 6.64 4.60 20.22
N ARG A 522 7.81 5.17 19.94
CA ARG A 522 7.94 6.18 18.89
C ARG A 522 7.94 5.51 17.52
N ILE A 523 6.84 5.70 16.78
CA ILE A 523 6.71 5.29 15.38
C ILE A 523 6.88 6.51 14.49
N VAL A 524 7.72 6.43 13.46
CA VAL A 524 8.01 7.61 12.61
C VAL A 524 6.82 7.96 11.72
N HIS A 525 6.28 6.99 10.97
CA HIS A 525 5.22 7.23 9.99
C HIS A 525 3.89 6.61 10.43
N GLY A 526 2.97 7.41 10.96
CA GLY A 526 1.63 6.99 11.37
C GLY A 526 0.59 6.93 10.23
N GLY A 527 0.92 7.47 9.05
CA GLY A 527 0.05 7.38 7.87
C GLY A 527 -1.28 8.11 8.05
N ASP A 528 -2.37 7.35 8.04
CA ASP A 528 -3.75 7.81 8.26
C ASP A 528 -4.15 7.91 9.74
N TYR A 529 -3.30 7.49 10.70
CA TYR A 529 -3.52 7.77 12.12
C TYR A 529 -3.30 9.26 12.46
N ASP A 530 -4.32 9.86 13.07
CA ASP A 530 -4.35 11.26 13.48
C ASP A 530 -3.88 11.53 14.92
N ARG A 531 -3.70 10.46 15.71
CA ARG A 531 -3.42 10.45 17.15
C ARG A 531 -2.77 9.14 17.58
N SER A 532 -2.25 9.09 18.81
CA SER A 532 -1.65 7.88 19.39
C SER A 532 -2.67 6.72 19.50
N GLN A 533 -2.21 5.52 19.14
CA GLN A 533 -3.08 4.33 19.04
C GLN A 533 -2.61 3.20 19.96
N VAL A 534 -3.55 2.49 20.58
CA VAL A 534 -3.26 1.24 21.28
C VAL A 534 -2.90 0.16 20.25
N ILE A 535 -1.78 -0.53 20.45
CA ILE A 535 -1.29 -1.56 19.52
C ILE A 535 -2.05 -2.86 19.76
N THR A 536 -3.22 -2.98 19.14
CA THR A 536 -3.93 -4.25 18.93
C THR A 536 -3.32 -5.02 17.74
N GLN A 537 -3.69 -6.28 17.54
CA GLN A 537 -3.25 -7.07 16.39
C GLN A 537 -3.59 -6.40 15.04
N ASP A 538 -4.79 -5.82 14.92
CA ASP A 538 -5.21 -5.10 13.72
C ASP A 538 -4.41 -3.80 13.53
N ALA A 539 -4.14 -3.07 14.63
CA ALA A 539 -3.34 -1.85 14.58
C ALA A 539 -1.89 -2.15 14.20
N TYR A 540 -1.29 -3.23 14.73
CA TYR A 540 0.03 -3.72 14.35
C TYR A 540 0.10 -4.06 12.86
N HIS A 541 -0.84 -4.88 12.35
CA HIS A 541 -0.88 -5.24 10.92
C HIS A 541 -1.06 -4.03 9.99
N HIS A 542 -1.81 -3.01 10.42
CA HIS A 542 -1.92 -1.76 9.68
C HIS A 542 -0.62 -0.94 9.71
N LEU A 543 0.18 -1.02 10.79
CA LEU A 543 1.51 -0.41 10.85
C LEU A 543 2.55 -1.16 10.01
N GLU A 544 2.44 -2.50 9.86
CA GLU A 544 3.18 -3.24 8.83
C GLU A 544 2.84 -2.70 7.43
N GLU A 545 1.55 -2.60 7.08
CA GLU A 545 1.11 -2.07 5.77
C GLU A 545 1.43 -0.58 5.55
N LEU A 546 1.71 0.19 6.61
CA LEU A 546 2.23 1.56 6.53
C LEU A 546 3.76 1.60 6.44
N SER A 547 4.47 0.51 6.70
CA SER A 547 5.94 0.47 6.60
C SER A 547 6.42 0.59 5.15
N ASP A 548 5.62 0.20 4.17
CA ASP A 548 5.89 0.44 2.74
C ASP A 548 5.99 1.93 2.37
N LEU A 549 5.46 2.86 3.18
CA LEU A 549 5.60 4.31 2.98
C LEU A 549 6.90 4.88 3.58
N ALA A 550 7.51 4.18 4.54
CA ALA A 550 8.71 4.64 5.26
C ALA A 550 9.56 3.47 5.78
N PRO A 551 10.03 2.55 4.90
CA PRO A 551 10.61 1.27 5.30
C PRO A 551 11.85 1.45 6.18
N LEU A 552 12.71 2.40 5.80
CA LEU A 552 13.91 2.84 6.51
C LEU A 552 13.68 3.38 7.94
N HIS A 553 12.43 3.52 8.39
CA HIS A 553 12.07 4.18 9.64
C HIS A 553 11.09 3.38 10.51
N ASN A 554 10.02 2.81 9.94
CA ASN A 554 9.06 2.05 10.72
C ASN A 554 9.55 0.64 11.10
N GLY A 555 10.31 -0.05 10.23
CA GLY A 555 10.70 -1.45 10.45
C GLY A 555 11.47 -1.71 11.74
N VAL A 556 12.39 -0.81 12.12
CA VAL A 556 13.18 -0.90 13.38
C VAL A 556 12.32 -0.62 14.62
N ALA A 557 11.26 0.18 14.48
CA ALA A 557 10.35 0.46 15.57
C ALA A 557 9.37 -0.71 15.79
N LEU A 558 8.93 -1.39 14.72
CA LEU A 558 8.00 -2.52 14.82
C LEU A 558 8.65 -3.79 15.39
N SER A 559 9.92 -4.10 15.09
CA SER A 559 10.60 -5.23 15.75
C SER A 559 10.72 -5.01 17.27
N ILE A 560 10.95 -3.78 17.71
CA ILE A 560 10.93 -3.40 19.13
C ILE A 560 9.53 -3.50 19.75
N VAL A 561 8.47 -3.20 18.99
CA VAL A 561 7.08 -3.44 19.43
C VAL A 561 6.84 -4.94 19.63
N ASP A 562 7.28 -5.81 18.72
CA ASP A 562 7.16 -7.27 18.89
C ASP A 562 7.97 -7.80 20.08
N THR A 563 9.21 -7.33 20.25
CA THR A 563 10.04 -7.66 21.42
C THR A 563 9.32 -7.23 22.70
N CYS A 564 8.75 -6.02 22.74
CA CYS A 564 8.05 -5.50 23.90
C CYS A 564 6.76 -6.28 24.22
N ILE A 565 5.92 -6.58 23.22
CA ILE A 565 4.71 -7.41 23.38
C ILE A 565 5.08 -8.81 23.90
N SER A 566 6.16 -9.40 23.38
CA SER A 566 6.64 -10.73 23.79
C SER A 566 7.27 -10.72 25.19
N ALA A 567 8.02 -9.67 25.52
CA ALA A 567 8.73 -9.54 26.78
C ALA A 567 7.85 -9.05 27.94
N LEU A 568 6.76 -8.33 27.66
CA LEU A 568 5.87 -7.66 28.62
C LEU A 568 4.38 -7.92 28.29
N PRO A 569 3.90 -9.18 28.39
CA PRO A 569 2.59 -9.60 27.85
C PRO A 569 1.35 -9.07 28.61
N LYS A 570 1.54 -8.28 29.68
CA LYS A 570 0.46 -7.59 30.44
C LYS A 570 0.43 -6.08 30.18
N THR A 571 1.44 -5.53 29.50
CA THR A 571 1.63 -4.09 29.30
C THR A 571 0.83 -3.59 28.10
N ILE A 572 0.11 -2.47 28.28
CA ILE A 572 -0.61 -1.84 27.17
C ILE A 572 0.41 -1.13 26.28
N ASN A 573 0.57 -1.63 25.06
CA ASN A 573 1.48 -1.08 24.07
C ASN A 573 0.78 0.04 23.27
N VAL A 574 1.44 1.19 23.07
CA VAL A 574 0.86 2.40 22.48
C VAL A 574 1.81 3.00 21.44
N ALA A 575 1.37 3.13 20.19
CA ALA A 575 2.12 3.82 19.15
C ALA A 575 1.89 5.34 19.23
N CYS A 576 2.98 6.10 19.33
CA CYS A 576 2.99 7.57 19.26
C CYS A 576 3.67 7.99 17.95
N PHE A 577 3.00 8.81 17.14
CA PHE A 577 3.43 9.06 15.75
C PHE A 577 4.09 10.42 15.56
N ASP A 578 5.27 10.43 14.94
CA ASP A 578 5.93 11.68 14.54
C ASP A 578 5.15 12.49 13.49
N SER A 579 4.20 11.86 12.79
CA SER A 579 3.31 12.52 11.83
C SER A 579 2.04 13.14 12.46
N GLN A 580 1.66 12.80 13.71
CA GLN A 580 0.33 13.16 14.24
C GLN A 580 0.13 14.67 14.41
N PHE A 581 1.15 15.41 14.85
CA PHE A 581 1.09 16.87 15.01
C PHE A 581 0.93 17.62 13.67
N HIS A 582 1.28 16.96 12.56
CA HIS A 582 1.22 17.52 11.21
C HIS A 582 -0.08 17.20 10.46
N THR A 583 -1.02 16.50 11.09
CA THR A 583 -2.35 16.20 10.54
C THR A 583 -3.17 17.46 10.24
N THR A 584 -2.90 18.56 10.95
CA THR A 584 -3.56 19.87 10.79
C THR A 584 -3.11 20.67 9.56
N ILE A 585 -2.08 20.20 8.83
CA ILE A 585 -1.61 20.87 7.61
C ILE A 585 -2.76 20.93 6.58
N PRO A 586 -3.03 22.08 5.93
CA PRO A 586 -4.16 22.21 5.02
C PRO A 586 -3.89 21.56 3.64
N PRO A 587 -4.94 21.19 2.88
CA PRO A 587 -4.79 20.44 1.63
C PRO A 587 -3.85 21.05 0.59
N HIS A 588 -3.84 22.37 0.44
CA HIS A 588 -2.98 23.07 -0.52
C HIS A 588 -1.48 23.05 -0.16
N ILE A 589 -1.13 22.61 1.06
CA ILE A 589 0.26 22.45 1.54
C ILE A 589 0.69 20.97 1.51
N TYR A 590 -0.22 20.02 1.76
CA TYR A 590 0.13 18.60 1.74
C TYR A 590 -0.02 17.90 0.39
N THR A 591 -0.82 18.41 -0.54
CA THR A 591 -1.04 17.78 -1.84
C THR A 591 0.12 18.04 -2.80
N TYR A 592 0.76 16.98 -3.27
CA TYR A 592 1.72 17.06 -4.38
C TYR A 592 0.99 17.22 -5.74
N PRO A 593 1.54 18.00 -6.69
CA PRO A 593 0.93 18.24 -8.00
C PRO A 593 1.16 17.07 -8.97
N ILE A 594 0.61 15.90 -8.63
CA ILE A 594 0.68 14.65 -9.40
C ILE A 594 -0.75 14.10 -9.65
N ASP A 595 -0.89 12.96 -10.32
CA ASP A 595 -2.23 12.37 -10.55
C ASP A 595 -2.95 12.09 -9.20
N PRO A 596 -4.16 12.62 -8.99
CA PRO A 596 -4.84 12.54 -7.70
C PRO A 596 -5.44 11.17 -7.40
N LYS A 597 -5.58 10.27 -8.39
CA LYS A 597 -6.00 8.88 -8.17
C LYS A 597 -4.80 8.08 -7.65
N ILE A 598 -3.66 8.17 -8.32
CA ILE A 598 -2.40 7.51 -7.92
C ILE A 598 -1.95 8.02 -6.55
N ALA A 599 -2.00 9.33 -6.32
CA ALA A 599 -1.68 9.91 -5.02
C ALA A 599 -2.62 9.40 -3.92
N LYS A 600 -3.91 9.22 -4.20
CA LYS A 600 -4.88 8.71 -3.23
C LYS A 600 -4.72 7.21 -2.97
N SER A 601 -4.52 6.37 -4.00
CA SER A 601 -4.34 4.93 -3.81
C SER A 601 -3.07 4.61 -3.06
N ASN A 602 -1.98 5.32 -3.39
CA ASN A 602 -0.65 5.04 -2.85
C ASN A 602 -0.32 5.94 -1.64
N ARG A 603 -1.34 6.60 -1.04
CA ARG A 603 -1.23 7.46 0.15
C ARG A 603 -0.16 8.58 0.03
N LEU A 604 0.12 9.08 -1.18
CA LEU A 604 1.21 10.05 -1.45
C LEU A 604 0.78 11.50 -1.14
N ARG A 605 1.31 12.04 -0.04
CA ARG A 605 1.12 13.42 0.42
C ARG A 605 2.29 13.85 1.31
N LYS A 606 2.36 15.13 1.70
CA LYS A 606 3.14 15.52 2.88
C LYS A 606 2.54 14.90 4.14
N TYR A 607 3.37 14.22 4.92
CA TYR A 607 3.06 13.84 6.31
C TYR A 607 3.81 14.75 7.29
N GLY A 608 5.13 14.84 7.17
CA GLY A 608 5.95 15.56 8.15
C GLY A 608 6.29 14.73 9.39
N PHE A 609 7.39 15.08 10.07
CA PHE A 609 7.99 14.30 11.16
C PHE A 609 8.74 15.20 12.16
N HIS A 610 9.17 14.61 13.28
CA HIS A 610 9.50 15.28 14.55
C HIS A 610 8.28 15.94 15.23
N GLY A 611 7.06 15.50 14.89
CA GLY A 611 5.81 16.04 15.43
C GLY A 611 5.65 15.85 16.93
N ILE A 612 6.28 14.83 17.53
CA ILE A 612 6.32 14.65 18.99
C ILE A 612 7.14 15.80 19.62
N SER A 613 8.32 16.08 19.08
CA SER A 613 9.14 17.23 19.48
C SER A 613 8.42 18.56 19.23
N TYR A 614 7.72 18.75 18.10
CA TYR A 614 6.96 19.99 17.86
C TYR A 614 5.77 20.16 18.80
N ALA A 615 5.10 19.08 19.23
CA ALA A 615 4.09 19.16 20.28
C ALA A 615 4.68 19.60 21.62
N PHE A 616 5.81 18.99 22.04
CA PHE A 616 6.54 19.39 23.24
C PHE A 616 6.97 20.85 23.19
N ILE A 617 7.64 21.28 22.12
CA ILE A 617 8.09 22.67 21.91
C ILE A 617 6.90 23.62 21.98
N THR A 618 5.77 23.26 21.38
CA THR A 618 4.55 24.09 21.40
C THR A 618 4.05 24.31 22.83
N ARG A 619 4.01 23.26 23.65
CA ARG A 619 3.60 23.30 25.05
C ARG A 619 4.58 24.11 25.92
N ALA A 620 5.87 23.81 25.83
CA ALA A 620 6.90 24.45 26.62
C ALA A 620 7.04 25.95 26.31
N VAL A 621 6.98 26.34 25.03
CA VAL A 621 7.04 27.74 24.60
C VAL A 621 5.75 28.50 24.97
N ALA A 622 4.58 27.84 24.98
CA ALA A 622 3.34 28.46 25.48
C ALA A 622 3.46 28.87 26.95
N GLN A 623 3.95 27.95 27.78
CA GLN A 623 4.18 28.17 29.20
C GLN A 623 5.23 29.27 29.42
N TYR A 624 6.36 29.24 28.70
CA TYR A 624 7.42 30.24 28.80
C TYR A 624 6.99 31.66 28.37
N LEU A 625 6.12 31.78 27.37
CA LEU A 625 5.61 33.07 26.89
C LEU A 625 4.35 33.56 27.64
N GLU A 626 3.84 32.79 28.61
CA GLU A 626 2.57 33.04 29.31
C GLU A 626 1.37 33.23 28.34
N LYS A 627 1.30 32.40 27.28
CA LYS A 627 0.28 32.48 26.23
C LYS A 627 -0.57 31.22 26.13
N ASP A 628 -1.84 31.39 25.75
CA ASP A 628 -2.67 30.27 25.31
C ASP A 628 -2.07 29.63 24.05
N VAL A 629 -2.01 28.29 24.05
CA VAL A 629 -1.44 27.49 22.96
C VAL A 629 -2.06 27.83 21.60
N ASN A 630 -3.39 28.00 21.55
CA ASN A 630 -4.12 28.27 20.31
C ASN A 630 -3.90 29.69 19.76
N SER A 631 -3.21 30.56 20.51
CA SER A 631 -2.84 31.91 20.07
C SER A 631 -1.45 31.98 19.40
N LEU A 632 -0.59 30.98 19.59
CA LEU A 632 0.82 31.03 19.21
C LEU A 632 1.05 30.86 17.71
N ASN A 633 1.96 31.68 17.18
CA ASN A 633 2.44 31.59 15.81
C ASN A 633 3.97 31.62 15.83
N MET A 634 4.65 30.52 15.49
CA MET A 634 6.09 30.39 15.66
C MET A 634 6.75 29.55 14.58
N ILE A 635 8.05 29.78 14.39
CA ILE A 635 8.89 29.00 13.49
C ILE A 635 9.79 28.14 14.37
N ALA A 636 9.58 26.82 14.38
CA ALA A 636 10.35 25.90 15.19
C ALA A 636 11.33 25.11 14.32
N LEU A 637 12.59 25.03 14.74
CA LEU A 637 13.68 24.32 14.07
C LEU A 637 14.14 23.15 14.94
N HIS A 638 13.72 21.92 14.61
CA HIS A 638 14.29 20.71 15.21
C HIS A 638 15.53 20.31 14.41
N LEU A 639 16.72 20.55 14.95
CA LEU A 639 17.99 20.34 14.27
C LEU A 639 18.80 19.22 14.95
N GLY A 640 18.89 18.07 14.29
CA GLY A 640 19.64 16.89 14.73
C GLY A 640 20.28 16.15 13.55
N SER A 641 20.59 14.87 13.72
CA SER A 641 21.11 14.03 12.64
C SER A 641 20.11 13.86 11.48
N GLY A 642 18.81 13.92 11.78
CA GLY A 642 17.79 14.44 10.87
C GLY A 642 17.37 15.85 11.34
N ALA A 643 17.05 16.74 10.41
CA ALA A 643 16.67 18.11 10.71
C ALA A 643 15.36 18.49 10.00
N SER A 644 14.49 19.24 10.68
CA SER A 644 13.29 19.82 10.09
C SER A 644 13.01 21.23 10.60
N ALA A 645 12.13 21.93 9.90
CA ALA A 645 11.55 23.20 10.32
C ALA A 645 10.02 23.10 10.21
N CYS A 646 9.28 23.69 11.15
CA CYS A 646 7.82 23.72 11.18
C CYS A 646 7.30 25.17 11.33
N ALA A 647 6.28 25.52 10.53
CA ALA A 647 5.46 26.69 10.72
C ALA A 647 4.25 26.32 11.58
N ILE A 648 4.19 26.86 12.80
CA ILE A 648 3.10 26.62 13.75
C ILE A 648 2.20 27.87 13.73
N LYS A 649 0.89 27.70 13.49
CA LYS A 649 -0.10 28.78 13.37
C LYS A 649 -1.29 28.47 14.27
N GLY A 650 -1.58 29.33 15.23
CA GLY A 650 -2.57 29.07 16.28
C GLY A 650 -2.33 27.76 17.04
N GLY A 651 -1.07 27.50 17.44
CA GLY A 651 -0.67 26.29 18.18
C GLY A 651 -0.68 24.98 17.38
N LYS A 652 -0.94 25.02 16.07
CA LYS A 652 -1.09 23.83 15.21
C LYS A 652 -0.09 23.86 14.05
N SER A 653 0.36 22.70 13.58
CA SER A 653 1.22 22.65 12.39
C SER A 653 0.46 23.13 11.16
N TRP A 654 0.97 24.19 10.54
CA TRP A 654 0.46 24.72 9.27
C TRP A 654 1.32 24.26 8.10
N ASP A 655 2.64 24.20 8.26
CA ASP A 655 3.57 23.59 7.31
C ASP A 655 4.80 22.99 8.02
N THR A 656 5.49 22.07 7.37
CA THR A 656 6.72 21.42 7.84
C THR A 656 7.63 21.06 6.67
N SER A 657 8.95 21.07 6.89
CA SER A 657 9.94 20.95 5.80
C SER A 657 10.01 19.54 5.22
N MET A 658 9.71 18.54 6.05
CA MET A 658 9.69 17.13 5.61
C MET A 658 8.43 16.80 4.82
N GLY A 659 8.51 15.75 4.01
CA GLY A 659 7.57 15.46 2.92
C GLY A 659 6.71 14.23 3.19
N LEU A 660 6.58 13.39 2.15
CA LEU A 660 6.15 12.00 2.26
C LEU A 660 7.02 11.21 3.24
N THR A 661 8.33 11.45 3.22
CA THR A 661 9.30 10.82 4.12
C THR A 661 10.21 11.86 4.81
N PRO A 662 10.95 11.48 5.87
CA PRO A 662 11.95 12.31 6.53
C PRO A 662 13.18 12.72 5.69
N LEU A 663 13.16 12.47 4.38
CA LEU A 663 14.22 12.84 3.44
C LEU A 663 14.09 14.29 2.93
N ALA A 664 12.87 14.76 2.68
CA ALA A 664 12.65 16.10 2.12
C ALA A 664 12.91 17.19 3.17
N GLY A 665 13.20 18.41 2.70
CA GLY A 665 13.43 19.57 3.55
C GLY A 665 14.90 19.88 3.75
N LEU A 666 15.34 19.98 5.00
CA LEU A 666 16.72 20.26 5.36
C LEU A 666 17.61 19.04 5.09
N PRO A 667 18.90 19.23 4.71
CA PRO A 667 19.86 18.14 4.70
C PRO A 667 20.09 17.64 6.13
N GLY A 668 20.47 16.36 6.24
CA GLY A 668 20.84 15.72 7.51
C GLY A 668 22.25 15.13 7.46
N ALA A 669 22.61 14.38 8.49
CA ALA A 669 23.93 13.75 8.59
C ALA A 669 24.23 12.81 7.41
N THR A 670 23.25 12.00 7.01
CA THR A 670 23.34 11.09 5.85
C THR A 670 22.27 11.34 4.78
N ARG A 671 21.40 12.33 4.99
CA ARG A 671 20.25 12.63 4.11
C ARG A 671 20.52 13.84 3.24
N SER A 672 20.16 13.78 1.95
CA SER A 672 20.36 14.89 1.00
C SER A 672 19.56 16.15 1.34
N GLY A 673 18.43 16.02 2.03
CA GLY A 673 17.41 17.07 2.05
C GLY A 673 16.69 17.15 0.70
N SER A 674 15.96 18.24 0.48
CA SER A 674 15.35 18.53 -0.82
C SER A 674 16.39 18.79 -1.91
N VAL A 675 16.37 17.93 -2.94
CA VAL A 675 17.12 18.06 -4.20
C VAL A 675 16.15 18.01 -5.39
N ASP A 676 16.64 18.25 -6.61
CA ASP A 676 15.84 18.04 -7.82
C ASP A 676 15.47 16.54 -7.95
N PRO A 677 14.19 16.17 -8.15
CA PRO A 677 13.78 14.76 -8.28
C PRO A 677 14.45 14.00 -9.43
N SER A 678 14.91 14.69 -10.48
CA SER A 678 15.64 14.08 -11.60
C SER A 678 17.10 13.78 -11.27
N LEU A 679 17.71 14.46 -10.28
CA LEU A 679 19.13 14.37 -9.95
C LEU A 679 19.56 12.92 -9.66
N VAL A 680 18.72 12.14 -8.98
CA VAL A 680 19.07 10.77 -8.60
C VAL A 680 19.26 9.86 -9.83
N PHE A 681 18.45 10.04 -10.88
CA PHE A 681 18.56 9.32 -12.15
C PHE A 681 19.79 9.74 -12.99
N HIS A 682 20.33 10.93 -12.73
CA HIS A 682 21.61 11.38 -13.29
C HIS A 682 22.82 10.95 -12.44
N TYR A 683 22.62 10.68 -11.14
CA TYR A 683 23.67 10.23 -10.22
C TYR A 683 23.98 8.74 -10.40
N ALA A 684 22.97 7.89 -10.60
CA ALA A 684 23.16 6.47 -10.90
C ALA A 684 22.04 5.92 -11.81
N SER A 685 22.38 4.92 -12.63
CA SER A 685 21.49 4.35 -13.65
C SER A 685 20.63 3.18 -13.16
N ASP A 686 20.84 2.71 -11.93
CA ASP A 686 20.17 1.57 -11.31
C ASP A 686 19.20 1.97 -10.18
N VAL A 687 18.94 3.26 -10.02
CA VAL A 687 18.23 3.85 -8.87
C VAL A 687 16.81 3.35 -8.62
N GLY A 688 16.14 2.85 -9.67
CA GLY A 688 14.83 2.20 -9.57
C GLY A 688 14.85 0.72 -9.18
N LYS A 689 16.03 0.11 -8.99
CA LYS A 689 16.18 -1.27 -8.49
C LYS A 689 16.17 -1.30 -6.97
N LEU A 690 15.97 -2.48 -6.39
CA LEU A 690 16.18 -2.72 -4.97
C LEU A 690 17.65 -2.49 -4.59
N SER A 691 17.86 -1.79 -3.48
CA SER A 691 19.15 -1.61 -2.82
C SER A 691 19.74 -2.95 -2.36
N PRO A 692 21.07 -3.15 -2.37
CA PRO A 692 21.73 -4.29 -1.73
C PRO A 692 21.49 -4.41 -0.22
N ALA A 693 21.11 -3.31 0.45
CA ALA A 693 20.70 -3.30 1.86
C ALA A 693 19.23 -3.68 2.08
N SER A 694 18.47 -3.96 1.00
CA SER A 694 17.10 -4.47 1.12
C SER A 694 17.09 -5.87 1.72
N THR A 695 16.08 -6.16 2.53
CA THR A 695 15.81 -7.51 3.04
C THR A 695 14.39 -7.95 2.66
N LYS A 696 14.05 -9.21 2.95
CA LYS A 696 12.68 -9.73 2.82
C LYS A 696 11.63 -8.91 3.59
N HIS A 697 12.04 -8.16 4.61
CA HIS A 697 11.18 -7.37 5.49
C HIS A 697 11.45 -5.86 5.38
N LEU A 698 12.25 -5.45 4.38
CA LEU A 698 12.74 -4.08 4.24
C LEU A 698 13.06 -3.81 2.76
N HIS A 699 12.06 -3.44 1.98
CA HIS A 699 12.25 -3.07 0.57
C HIS A 699 12.67 -1.60 0.48
N ILE A 700 13.82 -1.32 -0.14
CA ILE A 700 14.38 0.03 -0.28
C ILE A 700 14.89 0.16 -1.71
N SER A 701 14.53 1.24 -2.41
CA SER A 701 15.12 1.54 -3.73
C SER A 701 16.58 2.00 -3.60
N ARG A 702 17.40 1.76 -4.63
CA ARG A 702 18.76 2.29 -4.67
C ARG A 702 18.78 3.83 -4.62
N ALA A 703 17.73 4.49 -5.12
CA ALA A 703 17.48 5.92 -4.92
C ALA A 703 17.39 6.31 -3.42
N GLU A 704 16.57 5.62 -2.65
CA GLU A 704 16.39 5.91 -1.21
C GLU A 704 17.65 5.66 -0.40
N GLU A 705 18.43 4.61 -0.72
CA GLU A 705 19.71 4.34 -0.07
C GLU A 705 20.70 5.48 -0.31
N ILE A 706 20.91 5.87 -1.58
CA ILE A 706 21.79 6.98 -1.94
C ILE A 706 21.37 8.25 -1.19
N LEU A 707 20.08 8.60 -1.24
CA LEU A 707 19.58 9.85 -0.71
C LEU A 707 19.45 9.87 0.84
N ASN A 708 19.32 8.74 1.52
CA ASN A 708 19.20 8.67 2.99
C ASN A 708 20.44 8.18 3.75
N LYS A 709 21.38 7.47 3.11
CA LYS A 709 22.53 6.81 3.76
C LYS A 709 23.88 7.25 3.21
N GLU A 710 23.95 7.60 1.92
CA GLU A 710 25.19 7.99 1.21
C GLU A 710 25.27 9.50 0.91
N SER A 711 24.29 10.29 1.33
CA SER A 711 24.20 11.75 1.11
C SER A 711 24.50 12.53 2.41
N GLY A 712 24.03 13.78 2.50
CA GLY A 712 24.16 14.61 3.69
C GLY A 712 25.57 15.15 3.90
N TRP A 713 25.81 15.82 5.04
CA TRP A 713 27.15 16.37 5.29
C TRP A 713 28.23 15.28 5.42
N LYS A 714 27.88 14.05 5.83
CA LYS A 714 28.82 12.91 5.88
C LYS A 714 29.50 12.65 4.54
N SER A 715 28.81 12.73 3.41
CA SER A 715 29.44 12.46 2.10
C SER A 715 30.38 13.58 1.66
N MET A 716 30.24 14.78 2.22
CA MET A 716 31.09 15.94 1.96
C MET A 716 32.28 16.03 2.92
N THR A 717 32.12 15.64 4.19
CA THR A 717 33.08 15.87 5.28
C THR A 717 33.70 14.61 5.86
N GLY A 718 33.14 13.43 5.56
CA GLY A 718 33.50 12.15 6.17
C GLY A 718 32.86 11.89 7.54
N THR A 719 32.26 12.89 8.19
CA THR A 719 31.72 12.78 9.56
C THR A 719 30.21 13.03 9.63
N THR A 720 29.52 12.30 10.49
CA THR A 720 28.11 12.56 10.84
C THR A 720 27.96 13.61 11.93
N ASN A 721 29.01 13.90 12.71
CA ASN A 721 28.96 14.84 13.84
C ASN A 721 29.03 16.29 13.34
N PHE A 722 27.92 17.02 13.43
CA PHE A 722 27.85 18.42 13.00
C PHE A 722 28.68 19.37 13.87
N GLY A 723 29.03 19.02 15.11
CA GLY A 723 29.96 19.83 15.92
C GLY A 723 31.32 19.98 15.22
N VAL A 724 31.88 18.85 14.75
CA VAL A 724 33.12 18.82 13.96
C VAL A 724 32.98 19.59 12.64
N VAL A 725 31.80 19.54 11.99
CA VAL A 725 31.52 20.34 10.78
C VAL A 725 31.48 21.84 11.07
N ALA A 726 30.90 22.24 12.20
CA ALA A 726 30.79 23.64 12.60
C ALA A 726 32.12 24.22 13.13
N GLU A 727 32.97 23.42 13.77
CA GLU A 727 34.24 23.86 14.35
C GLU A 727 35.42 23.84 13.35
N SER A 728 35.30 23.08 12.26
CA SER A 728 36.38 22.91 11.27
C SER A 728 36.46 24.05 10.23
N ASP A 729 37.70 24.41 9.88
CA ASP A 729 38.05 25.32 8.78
C ASP A 729 38.42 24.60 7.47
N GLU A 730 38.13 23.30 7.35
CA GLU A 730 38.26 22.60 6.07
C GLU A 730 37.25 23.13 5.03
N PRO A 731 37.64 23.33 3.75
CA PRO A 731 36.74 23.88 2.73
C PRO A 731 35.43 23.10 2.55
N THR A 732 35.47 21.77 2.70
CA THR A 732 34.28 20.92 2.62
C THR A 732 33.36 21.05 3.85
N HIS A 733 33.93 21.32 5.02
CA HIS A 733 33.19 21.47 6.27
C HIS A 733 32.50 22.84 6.31
N ARG A 734 33.20 23.91 5.92
CA ARG A 734 32.57 25.23 5.70
C ARG A 734 31.44 25.16 4.67
N LEU A 735 31.67 24.52 3.52
CA LEU A 735 30.63 24.36 2.49
C LEU A 735 29.39 23.61 3.01
N ALA A 736 29.58 22.54 3.79
CA ALA A 736 28.48 21.80 4.40
C ALA A 736 27.72 22.64 5.46
N PHE A 737 28.43 23.43 6.27
CA PHE A 737 27.85 24.37 7.23
C PHE A 737 27.04 25.47 6.51
N ASP A 738 27.62 26.10 5.48
CA ASP A 738 27.00 27.17 4.70
C ASP A 738 25.72 26.69 3.98
N ILE A 739 25.74 25.47 3.42
CA ILE A 739 24.54 24.84 2.84
C ILE A 739 23.46 24.64 3.91
N PHE A 740 23.80 24.18 5.12
CA PHE A 740 22.81 23.97 6.17
C PHE A 740 22.20 25.28 6.65
N VAL A 741 23.02 26.32 6.91
CA VAL A 741 22.57 27.68 7.24
C VAL A 741 21.64 28.24 6.15
N ASP A 742 22.03 28.09 4.88
CA ASP A 742 21.27 28.59 3.73
C ASP A 742 19.89 27.92 3.62
N ARG A 743 19.82 26.58 3.74
CA ARG A 743 18.55 25.85 3.71
C ARG A 743 17.66 26.17 4.92
N ILE A 744 18.23 26.33 6.12
CA ILE A 744 17.48 26.77 7.30
C ILE A 744 16.90 28.18 7.05
N ALA A 745 17.71 29.13 6.60
CA ALA A 745 17.26 30.50 6.32
C ALA A 745 16.16 30.55 5.25
N GLY A 746 16.24 29.70 4.22
CA GLY A 746 15.18 29.54 3.21
C GLY A 746 13.84 29.08 3.80
N PHE A 747 13.85 28.10 4.70
CA PHE A 747 12.63 27.67 5.40
C PHE A 747 12.11 28.73 6.39
N VAL A 748 12.98 29.40 7.15
CA VAL A 748 12.58 30.49 8.05
C VAL A 748 11.94 31.64 7.27
N GLY A 749 12.53 32.06 6.14
CA GLY A 749 11.96 33.09 5.27
C GLY A 749 10.60 32.70 4.69
N SER A 750 10.48 31.47 4.18
CA SER A 750 9.20 30.92 3.70
C SER A 750 8.13 30.93 4.79
N TYR A 751 8.44 30.41 5.98
CA TYR A 751 7.49 30.28 7.08
C TYR A 751 7.12 31.61 7.72
N PHE A 752 8.02 32.59 7.72
CA PHE A 752 7.68 33.96 8.11
C PHE A 752 6.60 34.56 7.20
N VAL A 753 6.64 34.29 5.89
CA VAL A 753 5.60 34.70 4.94
C VAL A 753 4.30 33.91 5.14
N THR A 754 4.38 32.59 5.35
CA THR A 754 3.23 31.72 5.66
C THR A 754 2.48 32.12 6.95
N LEU A 755 3.21 32.66 7.92
CA LEU A 755 2.67 33.23 9.17
C LEU A 755 2.34 34.73 9.05
N GLU A 756 2.34 35.31 7.84
CA GLU A 756 1.98 36.71 7.57
C GLU A 756 2.83 37.73 8.35
N GLY A 757 4.08 37.38 8.68
CA GLY A 757 4.98 38.14 9.54
C GLY A 757 4.59 38.19 11.03
N ARG A 758 3.55 37.44 11.43
CA ARG A 758 3.09 37.30 12.82
C ARG A 758 3.81 36.09 13.42
N VAL A 759 4.99 36.33 13.98
CA VAL A 759 5.85 35.29 14.55
C VAL A 759 6.24 35.70 15.97
N ASP A 760 5.73 35.00 16.97
CA ASP A 760 6.03 35.22 18.39
C ASP A 760 7.50 34.96 18.72
N ALA A 761 8.08 33.91 18.13
CA ALA A 761 9.48 33.53 18.27
C ALA A 761 9.98 32.63 17.12
N LEU A 762 11.29 32.68 16.89
CA LEU A 762 12.06 31.62 16.22
C LEU A 762 12.64 30.69 17.29
N ILE A 763 12.37 29.38 17.20
CA ILE A 763 12.83 28.38 18.19
C ILE A 763 13.92 27.51 17.59
N PHE A 764 15.03 27.33 18.29
CA PHE A 764 16.02 26.28 18.04
C PHE A 764 15.84 25.12 19.02
N ALA A 765 15.82 23.88 18.55
CA ALA A 765 15.66 22.69 19.38
C ALA A 765 16.39 21.48 18.77
N GLY A 766 16.54 20.40 19.54
CA GLY A 766 17.31 19.22 19.16
C GLY A 766 18.81 19.46 19.25
N GLY A 767 19.61 18.39 19.36
CA GLY A 767 21.01 18.48 19.79
C GLY A 767 21.93 19.42 18.99
N ILE A 768 21.67 19.70 17.71
CA ILE A 768 22.42 20.71 16.95
C ILE A 768 21.90 22.13 17.29
N GLY A 769 20.59 22.32 17.35
CA GLY A 769 19.96 23.59 17.69
C GLY A 769 20.25 24.04 19.13
N GLU A 770 20.33 23.09 20.06
CA GLU A 770 20.60 23.31 21.48
C GLU A 770 22.08 23.59 21.77
N HIS A 771 23.01 22.93 21.07
CA HIS A 771 24.45 23.03 21.38
C HIS A 771 25.24 23.93 20.42
N SER A 772 24.84 24.11 19.16
CA SER A 772 25.63 24.87 18.17
C SER A 772 25.33 26.37 18.20
N ALA A 773 25.91 27.09 19.16
CA ALA A 773 25.84 28.56 19.24
C ALA A 773 26.28 29.26 17.94
N LYS A 774 27.31 28.72 17.26
CA LYS A 774 27.79 29.19 15.94
C LYS A 774 26.72 29.07 14.85
N LEU A 775 25.97 27.96 14.81
CA LEU A 775 24.87 27.79 13.86
C LEU A 775 23.73 28.77 14.14
N ARG A 776 23.36 28.96 15.42
CA ARG A 776 22.33 29.93 15.81
C ARG A 776 22.69 31.35 15.35
N SER A 777 23.93 31.79 15.59
CA SER A 777 24.43 33.07 15.08
C SER A 777 24.28 33.18 13.56
N ALA A 778 24.87 32.25 12.80
CA ALA A 778 24.87 32.30 11.34
C ALA A 778 23.46 32.27 10.72
N VAL A 779 22.53 31.51 11.30
CA VAL A 779 21.12 31.49 10.87
C VAL A 779 20.44 32.82 11.16
N VAL A 780 20.54 33.36 12.38
CA VAL A 780 19.85 34.61 12.75
C VAL A 780 20.43 35.81 12.02
N GLU A 781 21.74 35.87 11.81
CA GLU A 781 22.38 36.89 10.97
C GLU A 781 21.84 36.85 9.53
N ARG A 782 21.68 35.65 8.95
CA ARG A 782 21.12 35.47 7.60
C ARG A 782 19.66 35.93 7.49
N VAL A 783 18.87 35.83 8.56
CA VAL A 783 17.44 36.24 8.59
C VAL A 783 17.16 37.55 9.35
N ALA A 784 18.20 38.32 9.69
CA ALA A 784 18.06 39.55 10.49
C ALA A 784 17.12 40.60 9.86
N CYS A 785 16.98 40.58 8.53
CA CYS A 785 16.03 41.41 7.79
C CYS A 785 14.55 41.17 8.15
N LEU A 786 14.22 40.04 8.78
CA LEU A 786 12.87 39.72 9.27
C LEU A 786 12.60 40.26 10.69
N GLY A 787 13.62 40.80 11.36
CA GLY A 787 13.53 41.42 12.70
C GLY A 787 13.97 40.54 13.87
N PHE A 788 14.57 39.37 13.60
CA PHE A 788 15.26 38.55 14.60
C PHE A 788 16.67 39.11 14.88
N ALA A 789 17.11 39.09 16.13
CA ALA A 789 18.51 39.37 16.50
C ALA A 789 18.88 38.64 17.79
N LEU A 790 20.05 38.01 17.83
CA LEU A 790 20.59 37.34 19.01
C LEU A 790 21.37 38.28 19.93
N ASP A 791 21.30 38.05 21.23
CA ASP A 791 22.30 38.51 22.19
C ASP A 791 23.49 37.53 22.18
N HIS A 792 24.71 38.06 22.00
CA HIS A 792 25.90 37.23 21.89
C HIS A 792 26.33 36.62 23.24
N ALA A 793 26.03 37.25 24.37
CA ALA A 793 26.32 36.64 25.68
C ALA A 793 25.35 35.49 25.94
N SER A 794 24.04 35.74 25.83
CA SER A 794 23.02 34.70 26.06
C SER A 794 23.14 33.52 25.10
N ASN A 795 23.53 33.73 23.84
CA ASN A 795 23.76 32.65 22.87
C ASN A 795 24.96 31.73 23.21
N GLN A 796 25.92 32.20 23.99
CA GLN A 796 27.13 31.48 24.38
C GLN A 796 27.07 30.88 25.80
N GLU A 797 26.07 31.24 26.61
CA GLU A 797 25.85 30.58 27.90
C GLU A 797 25.36 29.13 27.71
N PRO A 798 25.75 28.20 28.61
CA PRO A 798 25.11 26.88 28.68
C PRO A 798 23.60 27.03 28.89
N ILE A 799 22.83 26.20 28.20
CA ILE A 799 21.37 26.17 28.35
C ILE A 799 21.04 25.50 29.69
N LYS A 800 20.18 26.16 30.49
CA LYS A 800 19.88 25.76 31.89
C LYS A 800 18.41 25.37 32.08
N ASP A 801 17.54 26.01 31.31
CA ASP A 801 16.08 25.89 31.40
C ASP A 801 15.52 25.21 30.14
N VAL A 802 14.36 24.56 30.29
CA VAL A 802 13.66 23.88 29.17
C VAL A 802 13.39 24.84 28.00
N VAL A 803 13.14 26.12 28.29
CA VAL A 803 13.06 27.20 27.28
C VAL A 803 13.87 28.40 27.78
N GLN A 804 14.75 28.94 26.94
CA GLN A 804 15.63 30.06 27.27
C GLN A 804 15.64 31.09 26.13
N GLU A 805 15.46 32.37 26.45
CA GLU A 805 15.59 33.48 25.49
C GLU A 805 17.07 33.73 25.16
N LEU A 806 17.36 33.74 23.86
CA LEU A 806 18.66 34.10 23.29
C LEU A 806 18.57 35.41 22.47
N GLY A 807 17.36 35.92 22.21
CA GLY A 807 17.12 37.15 21.47
C GLY A 807 17.50 38.42 22.24
N LYS A 808 17.84 39.49 21.51
CA LYS A 808 18.02 40.81 22.12
C LYS A 808 16.70 41.37 22.61
N ARG A 809 16.72 42.09 23.74
CA ARG A 809 15.53 42.72 24.34
C ARG A 809 14.88 43.81 23.48
N ASP A 810 15.62 44.37 22.52
CA ASP A 810 15.18 45.36 21.54
C ASP A 810 14.92 44.78 20.14
N ALA A 811 15.06 43.45 19.95
CA ALA A 811 14.69 42.78 18.72
C ALA A 811 13.17 42.86 18.49
N ARG A 812 12.76 42.91 17.21
CA ARG A 812 11.34 42.93 16.86
C ARG A 812 10.68 41.57 17.13
N GLN A 813 11.41 40.49 16.91
CA GLN A 813 10.96 39.10 17.05
C GLN A 813 11.91 38.35 18.00
N ARG A 814 11.37 37.52 18.90
CA ARG A 814 12.16 36.74 19.87
C ARG A 814 12.94 35.61 19.22
N VAL A 815 14.00 35.16 19.89
CA VAL A 815 14.78 33.98 19.49
C VAL A 815 14.99 33.11 20.72
N LEU A 816 14.34 31.95 20.76
CA LEU A 816 14.40 31.03 21.88
C LEU A 816 15.21 29.78 21.51
N VAL A 817 15.75 29.12 22.52
CA VAL A 817 16.12 27.70 22.46
C VAL A 817 15.16 26.91 23.34
N CYS A 818 14.79 25.71 22.90
CA CYS A 818 13.95 24.78 23.64
C CYS A 818 14.65 23.42 23.71
N GLN A 819 14.89 22.92 24.91
CA GLN A 819 15.38 21.56 25.11
C GLN A 819 14.21 20.59 24.95
N THR A 820 14.24 19.73 23.93
CA THR A 820 13.07 18.91 23.58
C THR A 820 13.10 17.53 24.24
N ASP A 821 12.03 17.17 24.94
CA ASP A 821 11.83 15.80 25.45
C ASP A 821 10.69 15.10 24.70
N GLU A 822 11.06 14.25 23.74
CA GLU A 822 10.11 13.42 23.00
C GLU A 822 9.47 12.35 23.90
N GLN A 823 10.24 11.80 24.84
CA GLN A 823 9.81 10.72 25.72
C GLN A 823 8.79 11.19 26.76
N LEU A 824 8.97 12.39 27.35
CA LEU A 824 8.00 13.00 28.24
C LEU A 824 6.70 13.32 27.51
N GLU A 825 6.76 13.83 26.28
CA GLU A 825 5.53 14.09 25.52
C GLU A 825 4.81 12.79 25.10
N MET A 826 5.54 11.71 24.79
CA MET A 826 4.95 10.37 24.62
C MET A 826 4.25 9.85 25.89
N ALA A 827 4.91 9.99 27.05
CA ALA A 827 4.31 9.62 28.33
C ALA A 827 3.09 10.51 28.67
N ARG A 828 3.13 11.80 28.32
CA ARG A 828 2.04 12.77 28.53
C ARG A 828 0.83 12.42 27.67
N LEU A 829 1.05 12.07 26.40
CA LEU A 829 0.03 11.55 25.50
C LEU A 829 -0.63 10.26 26.01
N CYS A 830 0.07 9.45 26.81
CA CYS A 830 -0.51 8.28 27.48
C CYS A 830 -1.26 8.67 28.79
N ALA A 831 -0.77 9.65 29.53
CA ALA A 831 -1.44 10.18 30.72
C ALA A 831 -2.80 10.86 30.39
N GLU A 832 -2.92 11.47 29.21
CA GLU A 832 -4.16 12.10 28.72
C GLU A 832 -5.13 11.14 28.02
N LYS A 833 -4.69 9.92 27.66
CA LYS A 833 -5.50 8.96 26.87
C LYS A 833 -6.46 8.19 27.78
N GLU A 834 -7.72 8.59 27.84
CA GLU A 834 -8.67 8.09 28.85
C GLU A 834 -8.84 6.56 28.88
N ASP A 835 -8.76 5.90 27.71
CA ASP A 835 -8.84 4.45 27.51
C ASP A 835 -7.66 3.65 28.09
N LEU A 836 -6.60 4.35 28.56
CA LEU A 836 -5.48 3.74 29.30
C LEU A 836 -5.66 3.79 30.82
N TRP A 837 -6.75 4.37 31.34
CA TRP A 837 -6.98 4.59 32.77
C TRP A 837 -8.28 3.98 33.31
N GLU A 838 -9.07 3.37 32.42
CA GLU A 838 -10.15 2.43 32.75
C GLU A 838 -9.60 1.01 33.00
#